data_AF-S9WGJ2-F1
#
_entry.id   AF-S9WGJ2-F1
#
_cell.length_a   1.000
_cell.length_b   1.000
_cell.length_c   1.000
_cell.angle_alpha   90.00
_cell.angle_beta   90.00
_cell.angle_gamma   90.00
#
_symmetry.space_group_name_H-M   'P 1'
#
loop_
_entity.id
_entity.type
_entity.pdbx_description
1 polymer ?
#
loop_
_entity_poly.entity_id
_entity_poly.type
_entity_poly.pdbx_seq_one_letter_code
_entity_poly.pdbx_strand_id
1 'polypeptide(L)'
;MPSESCRWYPDSVIHHKHGESYTISTGKYKNPYDLATNDAAITEYTRVDRGRAKAKAVINGIHPKFRGLQGVTCEFVLRSSVTQLGVNAENVEVDLNPTMRECVISLDLVALSPLAVLMLDYIVVGSHIGKLFAVESNRVVRDISYIQRLLKAVNQQGQRLLMYGAGDNPDWELKIVKDRVVAYLPVLPGTFTYSGEVHGLLPTVGLALKRGTAYKDLIRLHQEFHSDFSRLGSPTGTLMVRGYAMHFRTLFGRVCEDLLPAGLKCMRSNVIEPEEHAPSTMRDRTFVFYGESSEELTHIPIEFYTVESFRESIPFALRKTLAARCSNINDMLKVLKTAPDNGLPCCAFLCKGGQFNEMTEDDWITANPRRTSFLGYDHPEEQQERISNYAYQQCEYGILSAIAMDDISSEGVLITRYFPSPCLKSLVLSRAVAKKMRAVFFTQASREFGQFFSQEDAALLGDLTSFGISVFHVDERKSEMFQYIRRPGRDAGQFVPINRRQEYMDATFFGVYGSNLVAGDFEAELMQLLNGILQVKKTAKHALLNQDKPLALVTGGGPGAMEVGNRVACSLGILSCGLVVDFGSVSSKPGATINEQHQNPYCEAYFTYRADKLVERQSDFNLDFPIFLYGGIGTDFEYALEEVRRKVGTVEANPVILFGTAEHWGEKLSGRFRTNLHSGTIKGSEWISTVPWVVSTGQEALEVYTHFFNGTLPIGPNYPSNDRGYMVAAEFLAGK
;
A
#
# COMPACT_ATOMS: atom_id res chain seq x y z
N MET A 1 -24.36 19.31 -9.12
CA MET A 1 -23.07 19.76 -8.54
C MET A 1 -21.97 19.13 -9.38
N PRO A 2 -20.95 19.86 -9.86
CA PRO A 2 -19.85 19.22 -10.58
C PRO A 2 -19.15 18.22 -9.64
N SER A 3 -18.86 17.02 -10.14
CA SER A 3 -18.43 15.86 -9.36
C SER A 3 -17.11 16.10 -8.63
N GLU A 4 -17.04 15.57 -7.41
CA GLU A 4 -15.97 15.69 -6.43
C GLU A 4 -14.74 14.80 -6.75
N SER A 5 -14.48 14.47 -8.02
CA SER A 5 -13.57 13.40 -8.47
C SER A 5 -12.07 13.67 -8.34
N CYS A 6 -11.69 14.76 -7.67
CA CYS A 6 -10.33 15.30 -7.71
C CYS A 6 -9.65 15.33 -6.32
N ARG A 7 -10.16 14.58 -5.34
CA ARG A 7 -9.69 14.61 -3.94
C ARG A 7 -8.53 13.68 -3.63
N TRP A 8 -8.40 12.55 -4.33
CA TRP A 8 -7.55 11.44 -3.87
C TRP A 8 -6.17 11.38 -4.51
N TYR A 9 -5.97 12.10 -5.62
CA TYR A 9 -4.72 12.06 -6.37
C TYR A 9 -4.20 13.46 -6.73
N PRO A 10 -2.88 13.59 -6.93
CA PRO A 10 -2.29 14.73 -7.64
C PRO A 10 -2.86 14.90 -9.06
N ASP A 11 -2.91 16.14 -9.55
CA ASP A 11 -3.35 16.45 -10.93
C ASP A 11 -2.47 15.75 -11.98
N SER A 12 -1.19 15.54 -11.66
CA SER A 12 -0.23 14.81 -12.49
C SER A 12 -0.62 13.36 -12.75
N VAL A 13 -1.44 12.74 -11.90
CA VAL A 13 -2.02 11.40 -12.09
C VAL A 13 -3.27 11.48 -12.95
N ILE A 14 -4.18 12.40 -12.64
CA ILE A 14 -5.49 12.52 -13.30
C ILE A 14 -5.35 12.97 -14.76
N HIS A 15 -4.44 13.90 -15.01
CA HIS A 15 -4.16 14.42 -16.34
C HIS A 15 -2.96 13.73 -17.01
N HIS A 16 -2.51 12.58 -16.47
CA HIS A 16 -1.52 11.77 -17.13
C HIS A 16 -2.06 11.29 -18.48
N LYS A 17 -1.30 11.58 -19.55
CA LYS A 17 -1.66 11.12 -20.88
C LYS A 17 -1.04 9.74 -21.11
N HIS A 18 -1.89 8.76 -21.41
CA HIS A 18 -1.43 7.40 -21.70
C HIS A 18 -0.37 7.38 -22.80
N GLY A 19 0.71 6.63 -22.54
CA GLY A 19 1.86 6.55 -23.45
C GLY A 19 2.92 7.65 -23.25
N GLU A 20 2.73 8.59 -22.33
CA GLU A 20 3.75 9.58 -21.97
C GLU A 20 4.41 9.26 -20.62
N SER A 21 5.67 9.68 -20.44
CA SER A 21 6.37 9.55 -19.16
C SER A 21 5.74 10.45 -18.09
N TYR A 22 5.66 9.96 -16.86
CA TYR A 22 5.12 10.72 -15.73
C TYR A 22 5.92 11.99 -15.40
N THR A 23 7.21 12.05 -15.74
CA THR A 23 8.03 13.28 -15.55
C THR A 23 7.45 14.48 -16.33
N ILE A 24 6.79 14.23 -17.46
CA ILE A 24 6.17 15.28 -18.28
C ILE A 24 4.90 15.80 -17.58
N SER A 25 4.08 14.91 -17.02
CA SER A 25 2.84 15.32 -16.34
C SER A 25 3.13 16.01 -15.01
N THR A 26 4.10 15.55 -14.23
CA THR A 26 4.51 16.20 -12.97
C THR A 26 5.03 17.61 -13.17
N GLY A 27 5.91 17.84 -14.15
CA GLY A 27 6.41 19.17 -14.46
C GLY A 27 5.30 20.16 -14.88
N LYS A 28 4.23 19.67 -15.50
CA LYS A 28 3.12 20.49 -16.00
C LYS A 28 1.98 20.68 -14.98
N TYR A 29 1.71 19.68 -14.15
CA TYR A 29 0.51 19.58 -13.33
C TYR A 29 0.82 19.42 -11.83
N LYS A 30 2.01 19.79 -11.35
CA LYS A 30 2.26 19.84 -9.90
C LYS A 30 1.38 20.91 -9.27
N ASN A 31 0.40 20.48 -8.48
CA ASN A 31 -0.55 21.37 -7.83
C ASN A 31 -0.07 21.78 -6.42
N PRO A 32 -0.27 23.05 -6.01
CA PRO A 32 -0.06 23.47 -4.61
C PRO A 32 -1.06 22.77 -3.68
N TYR A 33 -0.94 22.99 -2.38
CA TYR A 33 -1.92 22.51 -1.40
C TYR A 33 -3.32 23.09 -1.65
N ASP A 34 -4.36 22.27 -1.48
CA ASP A 34 -5.76 22.66 -1.72
C ASP A 34 -6.32 23.75 -0.79
N LEU A 35 -5.67 24.01 0.35
CA LEU A 35 -6.07 25.04 1.33
C LEU A 35 -5.39 26.40 1.17
N ALA A 36 -4.38 26.54 0.31
CA ALA A 36 -3.64 27.79 0.17
C ALA A 36 -3.41 28.18 -1.30
N THR A 37 -3.43 29.47 -1.59
CA THR A 37 -3.11 29.99 -2.93
C THR A 37 -1.65 30.43 -3.04
N ASN A 38 -1.24 30.75 -4.27
CA ASN A 38 -0.08 31.62 -4.49
C ASN A 38 -0.37 33.04 -3.99
N ASP A 39 0.69 33.86 -3.90
CA ASP A 39 0.57 35.23 -3.40
C ASP A 39 -0.09 36.18 -4.41
N ALA A 40 -1.00 37.00 -3.90
CA ALA A 40 -1.65 38.10 -4.58
C ALA A 40 -0.66 39.23 -4.88
N ALA A 41 -0.72 39.74 -6.11
CA ALA A 41 0.06 40.89 -6.55
C ALA A 41 -0.78 42.16 -6.45
N ILE A 42 -0.22 43.24 -5.88
CA ILE A 42 -0.89 44.54 -5.83
C ILE A 42 -1.08 45.09 -7.25
N THR A 43 -2.30 45.47 -7.61
CA THR A 43 -2.66 46.12 -8.88
C THR A 43 -2.95 47.61 -8.70
N GLU A 44 -3.48 48.00 -7.54
CA GLU A 44 -3.75 49.40 -7.19
C GLU A 44 -3.19 49.68 -5.80
N TYR A 45 -2.54 50.84 -5.63
CA TYR A 45 -1.95 51.24 -4.36
C TYR A 45 -2.03 52.75 -4.19
N THR A 46 -2.65 53.18 -3.10
CA THR A 46 -2.82 54.60 -2.80
C THR A 46 -2.54 54.86 -1.32
N ARG A 47 -1.56 55.72 -1.04
CA ARG A 47 -1.33 56.22 0.32
C ARG A 47 -2.50 57.11 0.74
N VAL A 48 -3.13 56.77 1.87
CA VAL A 48 -4.18 57.59 2.47
C VAL A 48 -3.55 58.62 3.40
N ASP A 49 -2.61 58.16 4.23
CA ASP A 49 -1.81 58.98 5.13
C ASP A 49 -0.47 58.27 5.44
N ARG A 50 0.32 58.79 6.39
CA ARG A 50 1.61 58.19 6.78
C ARG A 50 1.46 56.76 7.33
N GLY A 51 0.39 56.48 8.06
CA GLY A 51 0.14 55.20 8.71
C GLY A 51 -0.70 54.23 7.88
N ARG A 52 -1.37 54.68 6.81
CA ARG A 52 -2.32 53.85 6.06
C ARG A 52 -2.17 53.94 4.56
N ALA A 53 -2.34 52.81 3.88
CA ALA A 53 -2.46 52.75 2.43
C ALA A 53 -3.61 51.83 2.03
N LYS A 54 -4.37 52.23 1.01
CA LYS A 54 -5.36 51.39 0.35
C LYS A 54 -4.67 50.57 -0.73
N ALA A 55 -4.89 49.27 -0.73
CA ALA A 55 -4.35 48.37 -1.74
C ALA A 55 -5.46 47.49 -2.31
N LYS A 56 -5.36 47.24 -3.61
CA LYS A 56 -6.10 46.18 -4.28
C LYS A 56 -5.08 45.19 -4.82
N ALA A 57 -5.22 43.93 -4.44
CA ALA A 57 -4.36 42.85 -4.89
C ALA A 57 -5.16 41.80 -5.65
N VAL A 58 -4.54 41.19 -6.65
CA VAL A 58 -5.18 40.19 -7.49
C VAL A 58 -4.39 38.89 -7.47
N ILE A 59 -5.10 37.78 -7.33
CA ILE A 59 -4.58 36.43 -7.55
C ILE A 59 -5.17 35.94 -8.86
N ASN A 60 -4.32 35.72 -9.86
CA ASN A 60 -4.72 35.16 -11.15
C ASN A 60 -4.37 33.67 -11.23
N GLY A 61 -5.17 32.91 -11.99
CA GLY A 61 -4.88 31.50 -12.24
C GLY A 61 -4.94 30.62 -10.99
N ILE A 62 -5.93 30.87 -10.12
CA ILE A 62 -6.15 30.06 -8.91
C ILE A 62 -6.35 28.60 -9.31
N HIS A 63 -5.67 27.70 -8.60
CA HIS A 63 -5.74 26.27 -8.90
C HIS A 63 -7.18 25.75 -8.74
N PRO A 64 -7.74 24.95 -9.68
CA PRO A 64 -9.13 24.48 -9.61
C PRO A 64 -9.49 23.71 -8.34
N LYS A 65 -8.51 23.01 -7.75
CA LYS A 65 -8.68 22.28 -6.48
C LYS A 65 -8.70 23.17 -5.23
N PHE A 66 -8.38 24.47 -5.34
CA PHE A 66 -8.41 25.37 -4.20
C PHE A 66 -9.82 25.39 -3.59
N ARG A 67 -9.91 25.06 -2.30
CA ARG A 67 -11.20 24.88 -1.61
C ARG A 67 -12.05 26.16 -1.61
N GLY A 68 -11.42 27.34 -1.65
CA GLY A 68 -12.14 28.60 -1.76
C GLY A 68 -13.03 28.70 -3.00
N LEU A 69 -12.59 28.20 -4.16
CA LEU A 69 -13.40 28.21 -5.39
C LEU A 69 -14.64 27.31 -5.27
N GLN A 70 -14.68 26.44 -4.26
CA GLN A 70 -15.77 25.50 -3.98
C GLN A 70 -16.70 26.02 -2.87
N GLY A 71 -16.64 27.32 -2.57
CA GLY A 71 -17.53 27.97 -1.60
C GLY A 71 -17.05 27.90 -0.14
N VAL A 72 -15.82 27.43 0.10
CA VAL A 72 -15.22 27.45 1.44
C VAL A 72 -14.78 28.87 1.78
N THR A 73 -15.11 29.33 2.99
CA THR A 73 -14.71 30.64 3.49
C THR A 73 -13.19 30.79 3.47
N CYS A 74 -12.72 31.93 2.95
CA CYS A 74 -11.30 32.24 2.84
C CYS A 74 -10.91 33.41 3.75
N GLU A 75 -9.71 33.35 4.30
CA GLU A 75 -9.05 34.48 4.95
C GLU A 75 -7.81 34.90 4.18
N PHE A 76 -7.51 36.20 4.16
CA PHE A 76 -6.26 36.70 3.60
C PHE A 76 -5.15 36.62 4.65
N VAL A 77 -4.07 35.95 4.27
CA VAL A 77 -2.87 35.76 5.09
C VAL A 77 -1.76 36.63 4.51
N LEU A 78 -1.37 37.67 5.25
CA LEU A 78 -0.27 38.54 4.88
C LEU A 78 1.07 37.83 5.07
N ARG A 79 2.03 38.08 4.18
CA ARG A 79 3.38 37.51 4.29
C ARG A 79 3.98 37.85 5.66
N SER A 80 4.46 36.81 6.36
CA SER A 80 5.08 36.96 7.68
C SER A 80 6.27 37.92 7.73
N SER A 81 6.99 38.10 6.62
CA SER A 81 8.08 39.07 6.53
C SER A 81 7.58 40.53 6.53
N VAL A 82 6.37 40.78 6.04
CA VAL A 82 5.73 42.11 6.02
C VAL A 82 5.17 42.44 7.40
N THR A 83 4.50 41.48 8.04
CA THR A 83 4.01 41.64 9.42
C THR A 83 5.13 41.82 10.42
N GLN A 84 6.26 41.12 10.25
CA GLN A 84 7.46 41.33 11.07
C GLN A 84 8.05 42.74 10.95
N LEU A 85 7.81 43.49 9.88
CA LEU A 85 8.22 44.89 9.76
C LEU A 85 7.17 45.87 10.34
N GLY A 86 6.06 45.33 10.86
CA GLY A 86 5.00 46.06 11.55
C GLY A 86 3.82 46.48 10.68
N VAL A 87 3.74 46.02 9.43
CA VAL A 87 2.61 46.28 8.53
C VAL A 87 1.54 45.20 8.71
N ASN A 88 0.30 45.58 8.97
CA ASN A 88 -0.84 44.68 9.05
C ASN A 88 -1.85 44.95 7.93
N ALA A 89 -2.82 44.05 7.76
CA ALA A 89 -3.96 44.23 6.85
C ALA A 89 -5.29 44.30 7.63
N GLU A 90 -6.04 45.39 7.40
CA GLU A 90 -7.37 45.65 7.94
C GLU A 90 -8.39 45.86 6.81
N ASN A 91 -9.70 45.84 7.14
CA ASN A 91 -10.79 46.03 6.18
C ASN A 91 -10.65 45.16 4.92
N VAL A 92 -10.30 43.90 5.10
CA VAL A 92 -10.05 42.96 4.01
C VAL A 92 -11.37 42.46 3.45
N GLU A 93 -11.60 42.72 2.17
CA GLU A 93 -12.69 42.18 1.38
C GLU A 93 -12.12 41.27 0.29
N VAL A 94 -12.63 40.04 0.23
CA VAL A 94 -12.19 39.00 -0.71
C VAL A 94 -13.32 38.73 -1.70
N ASP A 95 -13.14 39.15 -2.94
CA ASP A 95 -14.05 38.86 -4.06
C ASP A 95 -13.43 37.75 -4.94
N LEU A 96 -13.95 36.55 -4.79
CA LEU A 96 -13.47 35.36 -5.47
C LEU A 96 -14.38 35.05 -6.66
N ASN A 97 -13.82 34.97 -7.87
CA ASN A 97 -14.52 34.61 -9.09
C ASN A 97 -14.18 33.16 -9.51
N PRO A 98 -15.07 32.18 -9.26
CA PRO A 98 -14.81 30.78 -9.58
C PRO A 98 -14.66 30.51 -11.08
N THR A 99 -15.40 31.24 -11.92
CA THR A 99 -15.41 31.06 -13.38
C THR A 99 -14.09 31.50 -14.01
N MET A 100 -13.59 32.67 -13.61
CA MET A 100 -12.32 33.20 -14.10
C MET A 100 -11.10 32.58 -13.40
N ARG A 101 -11.32 31.92 -12.24
CA ARG A 101 -10.25 31.46 -11.33
C ARG A 101 -9.35 32.61 -10.90
N GLU A 102 -9.98 33.73 -10.55
CA GLU A 102 -9.32 34.95 -10.13
C GLU A 102 -9.90 35.42 -8.80
N CYS A 103 -9.11 36.13 -8.02
CA CYS A 103 -9.58 36.78 -6.80
C CYS A 103 -9.07 38.21 -6.73
N VAL A 104 -9.98 39.14 -6.41
CA VAL A 104 -9.67 40.52 -6.10
C VAL A 104 -9.78 40.70 -4.59
N ILE A 105 -8.72 41.24 -3.99
CA ILE A 105 -8.63 41.47 -2.56
C ILE A 105 -8.46 42.97 -2.34
N SER A 106 -9.45 43.60 -1.72
CA SER A 106 -9.40 45.01 -1.32
C SER A 106 -9.04 45.07 0.16
N LEU A 107 -8.04 45.85 0.53
CA LEU A 107 -7.56 45.91 1.92
C LEU A 107 -6.87 47.25 2.26
N ASP A 108 -6.87 47.57 3.55
CA ASP A 108 -6.06 48.65 4.12
C ASP A 108 -4.78 48.07 4.70
N LEU A 109 -3.62 48.48 4.18
CA LEU A 109 -2.33 48.24 4.81
C LEU A 109 -2.09 49.30 5.88
N VAL A 110 -1.91 48.85 7.12
CA VAL A 110 -1.79 49.71 8.30
C VAL A 110 -0.43 49.53 8.95
N ALA A 111 0.28 50.63 9.15
CA ALA A 111 1.54 50.66 9.88
C ALA A 111 1.29 50.72 11.38
N LEU A 112 1.72 49.69 12.11
CA LEU A 112 1.62 49.60 13.56
C LEU A 112 2.94 49.94 14.27
N SER A 113 4.00 50.27 13.50
CA SER A 113 5.29 50.71 14.03
C SER A 113 5.89 51.83 13.17
N PRO A 114 6.89 52.60 13.69
CA PRO A 114 7.62 53.58 12.88
C PRO A 114 8.31 52.95 11.66
N LEU A 115 8.81 51.72 11.79
CA LEU A 115 9.43 50.99 10.68
C LEU A 115 8.40 50.65 9.60
N ALA A 116 7.18 50.29 10.01
CA ALA A 116 6.10 49.97 9.10
C ALA A 116 5.66 51.18 8.26
N VAL A 117 5.69 52.39 8.82
CA VAL A 117 5.41 53.63 8.08
C VAL A 117 6.34 53.75 6.87
N LEU A 118 7.63 53.46 7.05
CA LEU A 118 8.62 53.49 5.98
C LEU A 118 8.45 52.32 5.02
N MET A 119 8.14 51.11 5.54
CA MET A 119 7.92 49.93 4.71
C MET A 119 6.77 50.14 3.71
N LEU A 120 5.71 50.86 4.10
CA LEU A 120 4.61 51.20 3.21
C LEU A 120 5.05 52.01 1.97
N ASP A 121 6.16 52.76 2.02
CA ASP A 121 6.65 53.50 0.84
C ASP A 121 7.34 52.59 -0.18
N TYR A 122 7.76 51.39 0.24
CA TYR A 122 8.40 50.39 -0.62
C TYR A 122 7.44 49.28 -1.08
N ILE A 123 6.22 49.24 -0.55
CA ILE A 123 5.14 48.40 -1.08
C ILE A 123 4.52 49.16 -2.26
N VAL A 124 4.65 48.60 -3.45
CA VAL A 124 4.22 49.22 -4.71
C VAL A 124 3.40 48.25 -5.57
N VAL A 125 2.77 48.77 -6.63
CA VAL A 125 2.12 47.95 -7.66
C VAL A 125 3.11 46.90 -8.21
N GLY A 126 2.64 45.65 -8.27
CA GLY A 126 3.41 44.45 -8.58
C GLY A 126 4.01 43.73 -7.36
N SER A 127 3.87 44.27 -6.14
CA SER A 127 4.36 43.59 -4.93
C SER A 127 3.48 42.39 -4.58
N HIS A 128 4.09 41.23 -4.31
CA HIS A 128 3.42 40.03 -3.81
C HIS A 128 3.34 40.05 -2.28
N ILE A 129 2.15 40.31 -1.73
CA ILE A 129 2.02 40.69 -0.31
C ILE A 129 1.40 39.62 0.61
N GLY A 130 0.67 38.65 0.07
CA GLY A 130 0.01 37.62 0.87
C GLY A 130 -0.85 36.71 0.01
N LYS A 131 -1.50 35.73 0.62
CA LYS A 131 -2.27 34.67 -0.06
C LYS A 131 -3.61 34.45 0.60
N LEU A 132 -4.46 33.63 0.00
CA LEU A 132 -5.67 33.14 0.65
C LEU A 132 -5.42 31.80 1.34
N PHE A 133 -6.05 31.63 2.49
CA PHE A 133 -6.17 30.35 3.18
C PHE A 133 -7.65 29.98 3.30
N ALA A 134 -8.02 28.78 2.88
CA ALA A 134 -9.38 28.26 2.95
C ALA A 134 -9.62 27.58 4.30
N VAL A 135 -10.58 28.09 5.07
CA VAL A 135 -10.91 27.62 6.42
C VAL A 135 -11.88 26.43 6.31
N GLU A 136 -11.37 25.28 5.88
CA GLU A 136 -12.18 24.08 5.65
C GLU A 136 -12.43 23.30 6.95
N SER A 137 -13.68 23.32 7.41
CA SER A 137 -14.10 22.63 8.64
C SER A 137 -13.82 21.13 8.62
N ASN A 138 -13.87 20.48 7.46
CA ASN A 138 -13.60 19.04 7.32
C ASN A 138 -12.12 18.67 7.49
N ARG A 139 -11.21 19.64 7.38
CA ARG A 139 -9.77 19.45 7.57
C ARG A 139 -9.31 19.72 9.01
N VAL A 140 -10.16 20.32 9.84
CA VAL A 140 -9.85 20.62 11.24
C VAL A 140 -9.58 19.34 12.03
N VAL A 141 -8.47 19.31 12.75
CA VAL A 141 -8.13 18.19 13.65
C VAL A 141 -8.98 18.26 14.91
N ARG A 142 -9.68 17.16 15.22
CA ARG A 142 -10.62 17.06 16.36
C ARG A 142 -10.20 16.05 17.44
N ASP A 143 -9.18 15.24 17.16
CA ASP A 143 -8.71 14.17 18.05
C ASP A 143 -7.30 14.47 18.54
N ILE A 144 -7.12 14.70 19.84
CA ILE A 144 -5.81 14.94 20.47
C ILE A 144 -4.83 13.80 20.17
N SER A 145 -5.32 12.55 20.13
CA SER A 145 -4.48 11.38 19.84
C SER A 145 -3.91 11.41 18.43
N TYR A 146 -4.49 12.18 17.50
CA TYR A 146 -3.90 12.39 16.18
C TYR A 146 -2.60 13.22 16.29
N ILE A 147 -2.63 14.36 16.97
CA ILE A 147 -1.44 15.21 17.17
C ILE A 147 -0.35 14.48 17.97
N GLN A 148 -0.71 13.81 19.06
CA GLN A 148 0.23 13.04 19.87
C GLN A 148 0.93 11.94 19.07
N ARG A 149 0.23 11.30 18.12
CA ARG A 149 0.85 10.32 17.22
C ARG A 149 1.80 10.98 16.23
N LEU A 150 1.45 12.13 15.66
CA LEU A 150 2.31 12.83 14.70
C LEU A 150 3.64 13.31 15.32
N LEU A 151 3.64 13.70 16.61
CA LEU A 151 4.87 14.05 17.33
C LEU A 151 5.87 12.89 17.43
N LYS A 152 5.36 11.66 17.55
CA LYS A 152 6.16 10.43 17.65
C LYS A 152 6.41 9.77 16.30
N ALA A 153 5.64 10.17 15.29
CA ALA A 153 5.70 9.57 13.97
C ALA A 153 6.85 10.17 13.15
N VAL A 154 7.52 9.30 12.42
CA VAL A 154 8.51 9.66 11.42
C VAL A 154 8.02 9.26 10.04
N ASN A 155 8.43 10.02 9.03
CA ASN A 155 8.33 9.59 7.64
C ASN A 155 9.33 8.45 7.37
N GLN A 156 9.35 7.98 6.13
CA GLN A 156 10.20 6.86 5.73
C GLN A 156 11.69 7.20 5.67
N GLN A 157 12.06 8.48 5.68
CA GLN A 157 13.44 8.93 5.86
C GLN A 157 13.85 9.04 7.35
N GLY A 158 12.97 8.68 8.29
CA GLY A 158 13.22 8.81 9.72
C GLY A 158 13.05 10.24 10.26
N GLN A 159 12.49 11.15 9.45
CA GLN A 159 12.27 12.54 9.82
C GLN A 159 10.90 12.70 10.46
N ARG A 160 10.79 13.47 11.53
CA ARG A 160 9.52 13.68 12.24
C ARG A 160 8.47 14.37 11.37
N LEU A 161 7.21 13.96 11.54
CA LEU A 161 6.06 14.57 10.85
C LEU A 161 5.64 15.90 11.48
N LEU A 162 5.83 16.03 12.79
CA LEU A 162 5.57 17.24 13.57
C LEU A 162 6.70 17.44 14.56
N MET A 163 7.32 18.63 14.54
CA MET A 163 8.35 19.02 15.50
C MET A 163 8.01 20.35 16.15
N TYR A 164 8.31 20.44 17.44
CA TYR A 164 8.25 21.67 18.21
C TYR A 164 9.28 21.63 19.35
N GLY A 165 10.25 22.54 19.32
CA GLY A 165 11.40 22.55 20.23
C GLY A 165 12.44 21.47 19.91
N ALA A 166 13.45 21.36 20.78
CA ALA A 166 14.58 20.45 20.64
C ALA A 166 14.33 19.03 21.25
N GLY A 167 13.18 18.80 21.88
CA GLY A 167 12.87 17.58 22.62
C GLY A 167 11.81 16.67 21.99
N ASP A 168 11.69 15.46 22.54
CA ASP A 168 10.73 14.42 22.10
C ASP A 168 9.32 14.62 22.63
N ASN A 169 9.22 15.36 23.73
CA ASN A 169 7.98 15.73 24.38
C ASN A 169 7.93 17.26 24.41
N PRO A 170 7.26 17.91 23.43
CA PRO A 170 7.08 19.36 23.47
C PRO A 170 6.31 19.75 24.73
N ASP A 171 6.78 20.81 25.40
CA ASP A 171 6.19 21.37 26.62
C ASP A 171 4.97 22.25 26.31
N TRP A 172 4.07 21.73 25.48
CA TRP A 172 2.87 22.41 25.02
C TRP A 172 1.61 21.72 25.54
N GLU A 173 0.53 22.47 25.73
CA GLU A 173 -0.74 21.90 26.20
C GLU A 173 -1.70 21.66 25.03
N LEU A 174 -2.32 20.47 24.97
CA LEU A 174 -3.35 20.15 23.98
C LEU A 174 -4.72 20.12 24.65
N LYS A 175 -5.67 20.93 24.15
CA LYS A 175 -7.07 20.94 24.64
C LYS A 175 -8.05 20.82 23.48
N ILE A 176 -9.22 20.25 23.75
CA ILE A 176 -10.37 20.35 22.84
C ILE A 176 -11.14 21.62 23.22
N VAL A 177 -11.28 22.54 22.28
CA VAL A 177 -12.02 23.79 22.47
C VAL A 177 -12.99 23.92 21.31
N LYS A 178 -14.31 23.99 21.54
CA LYS A 178 -15.32 24.08 20.44
C LYS A 178 -15.13 23.00 19.36
N ASP A 179 -14.98 21.73 19.76
CA ASP A 179 -14.80 20.56 18.86
C ASP A 179 -13.52 20.57 17.98
N ARG A 180 -12.54 21.41 18.30
CA ARG A 180 -11.23 21.44 17.62
C ARG A 180 -10.10 21.26 18.60
N VAL A 181 -9.02 20.60 18.16
CA VAL A 181 -7.78 20.48 18.94
C VAL A 181 -7.03 21.80 18.83
N VAL A 182 -6.73 22.39 19.98
CA VAL A 182 -5.90 23.58 20.11
C VAL A 182 -4.64 23.22 20.90
N ALA A 183 -3.47 23.53 20.33
CA ALA A 183 -2.18 23.48 20.99
C ALA A 183 -1.81 24.86 21.53
N TYR A 184 -1.52 24.95 22.83
CA TYR A 184 -0.99 26.14 23.47
C TYR A 184 0.54 26.06 23.44
N LEU A 185 1.13 26.74 22.46
CA LEU A 185 2.58 26.72 22.22
C LEU A 185 3.30 27.69 23.16
N PRO A 186 4.20 27.26 24.06
CA PRO A 186 4.95 28.19 24.91
C PRO A 186 5.81 29.16 24.08
N VAL A 187 5.94 30.40 24.53
CA VAL A 187 6.89 31.36 23.93
C VAL A 187 8.08 31.56 24.83
N LEU A 188 9.25 31.77 24.24
CA LEU A 188 10.47 32.06 24.98
C LEU A 188 10.36 33.41 25.69
N PRO A 189 10.90 33.55 26.93
CA PRO A 189 10.94 34.84 27.62
C PRO A 189 11.72 35.87 26.81
N GLY A 190 11.12 37.05 26.62
CA GLY A 190 11.69 38.14 25.85
C GLY A 190 10.92 38.49 24.59
N THR A 191 11.39 39.53 23.91
CA THR A 191 10.80 40.04 22.67
C THR A 191 11.89 40.43 21.67
N PHE A 192 11.54 40.48 20.39
CA PHE A 192 12.41 41.02 19.36
C PHE A 192 12.22 42.53 19.19
N THR A 193 13.32 43.22 18.94
CA THR A 193 13.36 44.58 18.37
C THR A 193 14.21 44.57 17.10
N TYR A 194 14.29 45.70 16.41
CA TYR A 194 15.17 45.86 15.26
C TYR A 194 16.33 46.80 15.58
N SER A 195 17.51 46.43 15.10
CA SER A 195 18.63 47.37 14.97
C SER A 195 18.26 48.54 14.06
N GLY A 196 18.86 49.71 14.29
CA GLY A 196 18.67 50.89 13.45
C GLY A 196 19.08 50.68 11.98
N GLU A 197 19.93 49.70 11.68
CA GLU A 197 20.40 49.42 10.32
C GLU A 197 19.32 48.81 9.41
N VAL A 198 18.23 48.25 9.98
CA VAL A 198 17.14 47.64 9.22
C VAL A 198 16.53 48.59 8.17
N HIS A 199 16.60 49.90 8.42
CA HIS A 199 16.10 50.94 7.52
C HIS A 199 16.74 50.85 6.13
N GLY A 200 18.03 50.52 6.05
CA GLY A 200 18.76 50.34 4.79
C GLY A 200 18.32 49.10 4.00
N LEU A 201 17.65 48.14 4.64
CA LEU A 201 17.18 46.91 4.01
C LEU A 201 15.80 47.07 3.35
N LEU A 202 14.99 48.05 3.75
CA LEU A 202 13.61 48.23 3.26
C LEU A 202 13.48 48.33 1.73
N PRO A 203 14.34 49.09 1.00
CA PRO A 203 14.30 49.10 -0.47
C PRO A 203 14.50 47.72 -1.09
N THR A 204 15.42 46.93 -0.54
CA THR A 204 15.70 45.56 -0.98
C THR A 204 14.50 44.65 -0.72
N VAL A 205 13.83 44.80 0.43
CA VAL A 205 12.59 44.08 0.75
C VAL A 205 11.48 44.42 -0.25
N GLY A 206 11.27 45.71 -0.54
CA GLY A 206 10.29 46.15 -1.54
C GLY A 206 10.56 45.58 -2.93
N LEU A 207 11.82 45.59 -3.38
CA LEU A 207 12.20 44.99 -4.65
C LEU A 207 11.99 43.47 -4.65
N ALA A 208 12.30 42.79 -3.55
CA ALA A 208 12.12 41.36 -3.42
C ALA A 208 10.64 40.95 -3.37
N LEU A 209 9.77 41.77 -2.75
CA LEU A 209 8.31 41.62 -2.82
C LEU A 209 7.81 41.71 -4.27
N LYS A 210 8.32 42.65 -5.06
CA LYS A 210 7.96 42.81 -6.48
C LYS A 210 8.47 41.68 -7.36
N ARG A 211 9.64 41.11 -7.03
CA ARG A 211 10.26 40.00 -7.80
C ARG A 211 9.88 38.61 -7.29
N GLY A 212 9.12 38.51 -6.20
CA GLY A 212 8.80 37.22 -5.57
C GLY A 212 10.03 36.46 -5.03
N THR A 213 11.12 37.16 -4.71
CA THR A 213 12.37 36.54 -4.25
C THR A 213 12.32 36.25 -2.75
N ALA A 214 13.08 35.28 -2.25
CA ALA A 214 13.21 35.00 -0.81
C ALA A 214 14.19 35.97 -0.13
N TYR A 215 13.78 36.60 0.98
CA TYR A 215 14.59 37.60 1.71
C TYR A 215 14.38 37.57 3.23
N LYS A 216 13.55 36.66 3.74
CA LYS A 216 13.18 36.62 5.17
C LYS A 216 14.39 36.46 6.10
N ASP A 217 15.41 35.74 5.65
CA ASP A 217 16.65 35.58 6.41
C ASP A 217 17.48 36.86 6.49
N LEU A 218 17.38 37.77 5.51
CA LEU A 218 18.01 39.09 5.60
C LEU A 218 17.36 39.95 6.69
N ILE A 219 16.02 39.90 6.80
CA ILE A 219 15.30 40.62 7.87
C ILE A 219 15.75 40.13 9.24
N ARG A 220 15.93 38.81 9.40
CA ARG A 220 16.36 38.20 10.68
C ARG A 220 17.73 38.66 11.15
N LEU A 221 18.65 39.01 10.24
CA LEU A 221 19.97 39.53 10.61
C LEU A 221 19.89 40.85 11.40
N HIS A 222 18.80 41.60 11.23
CA HIS A 222 18.58 42.87 11.92
C HIS A 222 17.71 42.75 13.17
N GLN A 223 17.25 41.55 13.53
CA GLN A 223 16.40 41.31 14.70
C GLN A 223 17.27 41.06 15.94
N GLU A 224 17.09 41.89 16.97
CA GLU A 224 17.75 41.75 18.27
C GLU A 224 16.75 41.18 19.28
N PHE A 225 17.15 40.18 20.06
CA PHE A 225 16.27 39.54 21.04
C PHE A 225 16.67 39.90 22.47
N HIS A 226 15.72 40.44 23.22
CA HIS A 226 15.92 40.92 24.58
C HIS A 226 15.17 39.99 25.53
N SER A 227 15.89 39.09 26.21
CA SER A 227 15.30 38.08 27.10
C SER A 227 14.65 38.68 28.36
N ASP A 228 15.04 39.89 28.72
CA ASP A 228 14.57 40.66 29.87
C ASP A 228 13.27 41.43 29.60
N PHE A 229 12.81 41.51 28.34
CA PHE A 229 11.61 42.27 28.00
C PHE A 229 10.33 41.46 28.28
N SER A 230 9.35 42.13 28.89
CA SER A 230 8.02 41.57 29.16
C SER A 230 7.27 41.29 27.86
N ARG A 231 6.44 40.25 27.85
CA ARG A 231 5.62 39.87 26.68
C ARG A 231 4.21 40.48 26.75
N LEU A 232 4.12 41.71 27.23
CA LEU A 232 2.87 42.48 27.34
C LEU A 232 2.55 43.19 26.03
N GLY A 233 1.26 43.20 25.68
CA GLY A 233 0.76 44.00 24.56
C GLY A 233 0.75 45.48 24.91
N SER A 234 1.29 46.31 24.02
CA SER A 234 1.29 47.77 24.17
C SER A 234 0.17 48.42 23.33
N PRO A 235 -0.42 49.55 23.78
CA PRO A 235 -1.35 50.33 22.96
C PRO A 235 -0.75 50.81 21.63
N THR A 236 0.59 50.94 21.58
CA THR A 236 1.33 51.35 20.38
C THR A 236 2.45 50.37 20.07
N GLY A 237 2.71 50.10 18.79
CA GLY A 237 3.76 49.18 18.37
C GLY A 237 3.28 47.76 18.13
N THR A 238 4.26 46.87 17.97
CA THR A 238 4.04 45.44 17.75
C THR A 238 4.79 44.62 18.77
N LEU A 239 4.16 43.57 19.26
CA LEU A 239 4.78 42.58 20.13
C LEU A 239 5.33 41.45 19.27
N MET A 240 6.65 41.41 19.08
CA MET A 240 7.32 40.33 18.36
C MET A 240 7.92 39.33 19.34
N VAL A 241 7.39 38.11 19.36
CA VAL A 241 7.81 37.05 20.28
C VAL A 241 8.51 35.92 19.55
N ARG A 242 9.34 35.19 20.29
CA ARG A 242 10.05 34.02 19.80
C ARG A 242 9.35 32.74 20.28
N GLY A 243 8.79 31.99 19.35
CA GLY A 243 8.38 30.61 19.60
C GLY A 243 9.53 29.65 19.30
N TYR A 244 9.48 28.46 19.88
CA TYR A 244 10.44 27.40 19.61
C TYR A 244 10.46 26.98 18.14
N ALA A 245 11.60 26.45 17.70
CA ALA A 245 11.74 25.86 16.38
C ALA A 245 10.66 24.81 16.10
N MET A 246 10.00 24.90 14.96
CA MET A 246 8.91 23.99 14.60
C MET A 246 8.93 23.66 13.12
N HIS A 247 8.47 22.47 12.79
CA HIS A 247 8.36 22.00 11.41
C HIS A 247 7.10 21.16 11.26
N PHE A 248 6.18 21.63 10.44
CA PHE A 248 4.92 20.96 10.14
C PHE A 248 5.06 20.36 8.76
N ARG A 249 5.01 19.03 8.63
CA ARG A 249 5.11 18.39 7.32
C ARG A 249 3.74 18.07 6.71
N THR A 250 2.76 17.85 7.59
CA THR A 250 1.50 17.18 7.23
C THR A 250 0.27 18.00 7.63
N LEU A 251 0.48 19.22 8.13
CA LEU A 251 -0.55 20.07 8.73
C LEU A 251 -0.29 21.53 8.42
N PHE A 252 -1.38 22.29 8.27
CA PHE A 252 -1.37 23.72 8.52
C PHE A 252 -1.63 23.98 10.01
N GLY A 253 -1.05 25.06 10.54
CA GLY A 253 -1.45 25.63 11.82
C GLY A 253 -2.11 26.98 11.62
N ARG A 254 -3.11 27.32 12.44
CA ARG A 254 -3.73 28.64 12.45
C ARG A 254 -3.85 29.15 13.88
N VAL A 255 -3.44 30.39 14.13
CA VAL A 255 -3.55 31.01 15.47
C VAL A 255 -5.03 31.25 15.80
N CYS A 256 -5.45 30.79 16.98
CA CYS A 256 -6.81 31.02 17.48
C CYS A 256 -6.89 32.37 18.21
N GLU A 257 -7.21 33.43 17.47
CA GLU A 257 -7.30 34.79 18.05
C GLU A 257 -8.28 34.89 19.22
N ASP A 258 -9.37 34.10 19.21
CA ASP A 258 -10.37 34.09 20.28
C ASP A 258 -9.87 33.51 21.62
N LEU A 259 -8.65 32.96 21.64
CA LEU A 259 -8.02 32.36 22.80
C LEU A 259 -6.72 33.08 23.22
N LEU A 260 -6.39 34.20 22.59
CA LEU A 260 -5.28 35.06 23.01
C LEU A 260 -5.63 35.86 24.28
N PRO A 261 -4.62 36.38 25.01
CA PRO A 261 -4.85 37.32 26.10
C PRO A 261 -5.76 38.47 25.69
N ALA A 262 -6.64 38.90 26.60
CA ALA A 262 -7.63 39.93 26.30
C ALA A 262 -6.96 41.22 25.76
N GLY A 263 -7.50 41.73 24.67
CA GLY A 263 -7.01 42.94 23.98
C GLY A 263 -5.85 42.70 22.99
N LEU A 264 -5.19 41.54 23.05
CA LEU A 264 -4.14 41.16 22.11
C LEU A 264 -4.73 40.54 20.83
N LYS A 265 -4.14 40.88 19.67
CA LYS A 265 -4.52 40.34 18.36
C LYS A 265 -3.30 39.81 17.63
N CYS A 266 -3.46 38.73 16.87
CA CYS A 266 -2.42 38.26 15.95
C CYS A 266 -2.42 39.15 14.71
N MET A 267 -1.24 39.45 14.16
CA MET A 267 -1.18 40.02 12.82
C MET A 267 -1.67 38.99 11.79
N ARG A 268 -2.07 39.47 10.60
CA ARG A 268 -2.58 38.63 9.49
C ARG A 268 -1.61 37.58 8.94
N SER A 269 -0.45 37.37 9.56
CA SER A 269 0.42 36.22 9.32
C SER A 269 0.15 35.10 10.34
N ASN A 270 -1.13 34.74 10.48
CA ASN A 270 -1.66 33.84 11.50
C ASN A 270 -1.68 32.35 11.07
N VAL A 271 -1.32 32.04 9.82
CA VAL A 271 -1.27 30.68 9.28
C VAL A 271 0.19 30.20 9.13
N ILE A 272 0.40 28.93 9.48
CA ILE A 272 1.64 28.18 9.34
C ILE A 272 1.40 27.13 8.26
N GLU A 273 2.10 27.23 7.14
CA GLU A 273 2.02 26.26 6.05
C GLU A 273 2.94 25.05 6.30
N PRO A 274 2.58 23.88 5.77
CA PRO A 274 3.45 22.72 5.79
C PRO A 274 4.71 22.91 4.93
N GLU A 275 5.81 22.33 5.39
CA GLU A 275 7.14 22.40 4.77
C GLU A 275 7.56 20.98 4.32
N GLU A 276 7.92 20.83 3.02
CA GLU A 276 8.34 19.54 2.44
C GLU A 276 9.72 19.09 2.95
N HIS A 277 10.59 20.01 3.36
CA HIS A 277 11.94 19.71 3.79
C HIS A 277 12.28 20.48 5.07
N ALA A 278 12.75 19.75 6.07
CA ALA A 278 13.30 20.39 7.26
C ALA A 278 14.61 21.09 6.87
N PRO A 279 14.82 22.36 7.28
CA PRO A 279 16.10 23.01 7.07
C PRO A 279 17.22 22.26 7.80
N SER A 280 18.45 22.32 7.26
CA SER A 280 19.64 21.69 7.87
C SER A 280 19.89 22.14 9.31
N THR A 281 19.41 23.33 9.66
CA THR A 281 19.36 23.85 11.03
C THR A 281 17.94 24.31 11.31
N MET A 282 17.29 23.66 12.28
CA MET A 282 16.01 24.08 12.80
C MET A 282 16.14 25.46 13.45
N ARG A 283 15.20 26.37 13.14
CA ARG A 283 15.23 27.74 13.63
C ARG A 283 13.94 28.09 14.35
N ASP A 284 14.08 28.89 15.40
CA ASP A 284 12.96 29.46 16.12
C ASP A 284 12.05 30.30 15.22
N ARG A 285 10.76 30.33 15.56
CA ARG A 285 9.74 30.98 14.76
C ARG A 285 9.29 32.28 15.41
N THR A 286 9.35 33.38 14.66
CA THR A 286 8.87 34.69 15.11
C THR A 286 7.37 34.83 14.85
N PHE A 287 6.63 35.21 15.88
CA PHE A 287 5.22 35.57 15.81
C PHE A 287 5.04 37.05 16.14
N VAL A 288 4.04 37.67 15.54
CA VAL A 288 3.82 39.12 15.68
C VAL A 288 2.38 39.38 16.09
N PHE A 289 2.23 40.16 17.16
CA PHE A 289 0.97 40.54 17.78
C PHE A 289 0.90 42.06 17.94
N TYR A 290 -0.29 42.56 18.20
CA TYR A 290 -0.54 43.98 18.48
C TYR A 290 -1.78 44.14 19.36
N GLY A 291 -1.95 45.34 19.93
CA GLY A 291 -3.01 45.64 20.87
C GLY A 291 -2.52 45.65 22.32
N GLU A 292 -3.30 46.31 23.17
CA GLU A 292 -3.02 46.46 24.60
C GLU A 292 -3.50 45.23 25.36
N SER A 293 -2.67 44.69 26.24
CA SER A 293 -3.07 43.60 27.13
C SER A 293 -2.39 43.75 28.49
N SER A 294 -3.17 43.51 29.56
CA SER A 294 -2.66 43.48 30.94
C SER A 294 -2.06 42.13 31.33
N GLU A 295 -2.13 41.14 30.45
CA GLU A 295 -1.63 39.78 30.67
C GLU A 295 -0.48 39.48 29.70
N GLU A 296 0.57 38.83 30.20
CA GLU A 296 1.70 38.43 29.36
C GLU A 296 1.30 37.31 28.41
N LEU A 297 1.72 37.42 27.15
CA LEU A 297 1.65 36.30 26.21
C LEU A 297 2.68 35.24 26.62
N THR A 298 2.20 34.16 27.23
CA THR A 298 3.02 32.99 27.60
C THR A 298 2.86 31.82 26.63
N HIS A 299 1.69 31.72 25.97
CA HIS A 299 1.37 30.66 25.04
C HIS A 299 0.63 31.19 23.81
N ILE A 300 0.89 30.61 22.64
CA ILE A 300 0.18 30.89 21.39
C ILE A 300 -0.77 29.73 21.09
N PRO A 301 -2.09 29.94 21.12
CA PRO A 301 -3.07 28.90 20.78
C PRO A 301 -3.10 28.68 19.26
N ILE A 302 -2.90 27.44 18.82
CA ILE A 302 -2.92 27.02 17.41
C ILE A 302 -3.88 25.86 17.20
N GLU A 303 -4.79 26.00 16.24
CA GLU A 303 -5.56 24.88 15.68
C GLU A 303 -4.89 24.33 14.42
N PHE A 304 -5.20 23.08 14.07
CA PHE A 304 -4.54 22.37 12.96
C PHE A 304 -5.52 21.97 11.85
N TYR A 305 -5.06 22.05 10.60
CA TYR A 305 -5.77 21.56 9.42
C TYR A 305 -4.93 20.52 8.68
N THR A 306 -5.48 19.34 8.39
CA THR A 306 -4.78 18.29 7.61
C THR A 306 -4.58 18.70 6.17
N VAL A 307 -3.46 18.29 5.56
CA VAL A 307 -3.27 18.34 4.09
C VAL A 307 -4.15 17.30 3.37
N GLU A 308 -4.04 17.21 2.04
CA GLU A 308 -4.67 16.16 1.26
C GLU A 308 -4.19 14.77 1.71
N SER A 309 -5.07 13.76 1.71
CA SER A 309 -4.77 12.46 2.34
C SER A 309 -3.55 11.76 1.74
N PHE A 310 -3.31 11.94 0.44
CA PHE A 310 -2.16 11.39 -0.27
C PHE A 310 -0.83 12.09 0.07
N ARG A 311 -0.86 13.28 0.69
CA ARG A 311 0.32 14.08 1.09
C ARG A 311 0.66 14.03 2.58
N GLU A 312 -0.17 13.38 3.40
CA GLU A 312 0.01 13.36 4.86
C GLU A 312 1.26 12.57 5.33
N SER A 313 1.98 11.83 4.48
CA SER A 313 3.17 11.06 4.88
C SER A 313 2.95 10.09 6.06
N ILE A 314 1.69 9.68 6.31
CA ILE A 314 1.33 8.84 7.47
C ILE A 314 1.58 7.36 7.12
N PRO A 315 2.30 6.61 7.97
CA PRO A 315 2.46 5.16 7.85
C PRO A 315 1.12 4.41 7.89
N PHE A 316 1.02 3.32 7.14
CA PHE A 316 -0.20 2.52 7.03
C PHE A 316 -0.69 2.02 8.40
N ALA A 317 0.22 1.60 9.27
CA ALA A 317 -0.11 1.14 10.62
C ALA A 317 -0.78 2.22 11.51
N LEU A 318 -0.56 3.50 11.21
CA LEU A 318 -1.16 4.61 11.96
C LEU A 318 -2.52 5.04 11.39
N ARG A 319 -2.97 4.45 10.27
CA ARG A 319 -4.27 4.70 9.66
C ARG A 319 -5.36 3.88 10.36
N LYS A 320 -5.86 4.38 11.50
CA LYS A 320 -6.80 3.70 12.44
C LYS A 320 -7.86 2.81 11.75
N THR A 321 -8.54 3.31 10.71
CA THR A 321 -9.64 2.59 10.06
C THR A 321 -9.27 1.90 8.75
N LEU A 322 -8.14 2.23 8.13
CA LEU A 322 -7.79 1.72 6.80
C LEU A 322 -7.49 0.21 6.85
N ALA A 323 -6.57 -0.22 7.72
CA ALA A 323 -6.18 -1.61 7.83
C ALA A 323 -7.36 -2.54 8.20
N ALA A 324 -8.22 -2.08 9.11
CA ALA A 324 -9.42 -2.82 9.52
C ALA A 324 -10.41 -2.96 8.36
N ARG A 325 -10.65 -1.90 7.59
CA ARG A 325 -11.54 -1.90 6.41
C ARG A 325 -10.99 -2.78 5.28
N CYS A 326 -9.68 -2.73 5.01
CA CYS A 326 -9.02 -3.61 4.04
C CYS A 326 -9.12 -5.10 4.40
N SER A 327 -9.30 -5.43 5.68
CA SER A 327 -9.48 -6.81 6.15
C SER A 327 -10.95 -7.26 6.12
N ASN A 328 -11.88 -6.35 5.82
CA ASN A 328 -13.32 -6.61 5.78
C ASN A 328 -13.78 -6.78 4.32
N ILE A 329 -14.28 -7.97 3.99
CA ILE A 329 -14.75 -8.30 2.64
C ILE A 329 -15.89 -7.36 2.16
N ASN A 330 -16.83 -6.99 3.03
CA ASN A 330 -17.96 -6.14 2.63
C ASN A 330 -17.50 -4.73 2.27
N ASP A 331 -16.54 -4.19 3.02
CA ASP A 331 -15.91 -2.90 2.70
C ASP A 331 -15.16 -2.97 1.35
N MET A 332 -14.39 -4.04 1.11
CA MET A 332 -13.68 -4.22 -0.16
C MET A 332 -14.62 -4.39 -1.36
N LEU A 333 -15.67 -5.20 -1.23
CA LEU A 333 -16.70 -5.36 -2.26
C LEU A 333 -17.44 -4.04 -2.53
N LYS A 334 -17.69 -3.23 -1.49
CA LYS A 334 -18.31 -1.92 -1.65
C LYS A 334 -17.44 -0.99 -2.50
N VAL A 335 -16.12 -0.97 -2.28
CA VAL A 335 -15.19 -0.17 -3.08
C VAL A 335 -15.12 -0.69 -4.51
N LEU A 336 -14.96 -2.00 -4.71
CA LEU A 336 -14.88 -2.60 -6.04
C LEU A 336 -16.12 -2.33 -6.90
N LYS A 337 -17.31 -2.28 -6.28
CA LYS A 337 -18.57 -1.89 -6.96
C LYS A 337 -18.58 -0.46 -7.51
N THR A 338 -17.69 0.42 -7.04
CA THR A 338 -17.55 1.78 -7.57
C THR A 338 -16.69 1.81 -8.84
N ALA A 339 -16.03 0.70 -9.21
CA ALA A 339 -15.20 0.64 -10.40
C ALA A 339 -16.02 0.72 -11.70
N PRO A 340 -15.52 1.41 -12.75
CA PRO A 340 -16.20 1.55 -14.03
C PRO A 340 -16.53 0.21 -14.70
N ASP A 341 -17.80 -0.09 -15.01
CA ASP A 341 -18.23 -1.41 -15.55
C ASP A 341 -18.00 -1.58 -17.07
N ASN A 342 -16.94 -0.97 -17.60
CA ASN A 342 -16.60 -0.99 -19.02
C ASN A 342 -15.67 -2.14 -19.44
N GLY A 343 -15.35 -3.06 -18.52
CA GLY A 343 -14.40 -4.17 -18.73
C GLY A 343 -12.94 -3.75 -18.95
N LEU A 344 -12.61 -2.45 -18.91
CA LEU A 344 -11.23 -1.98 -19.08
C LEU A 344 -10.41 -2.18 -17.79
N PRO A 345 -9.08 -2.30 -17.88
CA PRO A 345 -8.21 -2.13 -16.73
C PRO A 345 -8.51 -0.84 -15.98
N CYS A 346 -8.65 -0.96 -14.67
CA CYS A 346 -8.81 0.17 -13.78
C CYS A 346 -8.11 -0.08 -12.45
N CYS A 347 -7.67 1.00 -11.82
CA CYS A 347 -7.07 0.96 -10.50
C CYS A 347 -7.40 2.20 -9.66
N ALA A 348 -7.25 2.05 -8.35
CA ALA A 348 -7.35 3.12 -7.38
C ALA A 348 -6.36 2.91 -6.23
N PHE A 349 -5.93 3.98 -5.58
CA PHE A 349 -5.04 3.92 -4.41
C PHE A 349 -5.72 4.47 -3.16
N LEU A 350 -5.85 3.62 -2.14
CA LEU A 350 -6.52 3.96 -0.89
C LEU A 350 -5.49 4.23 0.21
N CYS A 351 -5.50 5.44 0.74
CA CYS A 351 -4.66 5.90 1.84
C CYS A 351 -5.46 6.35 3.07
N LYS A 352 -6.81 6.38 3.01
CA LYS A 352 -7.68 6.79 4.11
C LYS A 352 -8.96 5.96 4.14
N GLY A 353 -9.40 5.58 5.35
CA GLY A 353 -10.61 4.76 5.51
C GLY A 353 -11.92 5.42 5.05
N GLY A 354 -11.99 6.76 4.96
CA GLY A 354 -13.15 7.48 4.42
C GLY A 354 -13.41 7.18 2.94
N GLN A 355 -12.36 6.86 2.17
CA GLN A 355 -12.46 6.55 0.73
C GLN A 355 -13.43 5.39 0.45
N PHE A 356 -13.57 4.43 1.38
CA PHE A 356 -14.50 3.31 1.23
C PHE A 356 -15.99 3.72 1.13
N ASN A 357 -16.34 4.93 1.56
CA ASN A 357 -17.71 5.44 1.50
C ASN A 357 -17.90 6.55 0.48
N GLU A 358 -16.81 7.21 0.09
CA GLU A 358 -16.84 8.44 -0.71
C GLU A 358 -16.42 8.22 -2.16
N MET A 359 -15.75 7.10 -2.47
CA MET A 359 -15.30 6.81 -3.83
C MET A 359 -16.48 6.63 -4.80
N THR A 360 -16.25 7.13 -6.01
CA THR A 360 -17.15 7.09 -7.15
C THR A 360 -16.42 6.53 -8.38
N GLU A 361 -17.14 6.32 -9.48
CA GLU A 361 -16.56 5.84 -10.74
C GLU A 361 -15.43 6.74 -11.26
N ASP A 362 -15.58 8.06 -11.09
CA ASP A 362 -14.59 9.05 -11.53
C ASP A 362 -13.27 8.99 -10.74
N ASP A 363 -13.24 8.32 -9.58
CA ASP A 363 -12.04 8.17 -8.74
C ASP A 363 -11.15 6.98 -9.16
N TRP A 364 -11.54 6.24 -10.22
CA TRP A 364 -10.77 5.14 -10.77
C TRP A 364 -9.97 5.59 -11.99
N ILE A 365 -8.67 5.29 -11.97
CA ILE A 365 -7.81 5.47 -13.15
C ILE A 365 -8.07 4.29 -14.08
N THR A 366 -8.65 4.56 -15.24
CA THR A 366 -8.87 3.57 -16.29
C THR A 366 -7.79 3.66 -17.37
N ALA A 367 -7.49 2.56 -18.03
CA ALA A 367 -6.64 2.57 -19.21
C ALA A 367 -7.01 1.45 -20.17
N ASN A 368 -6.67 1.61 -21.46
CA ASN A 368 -6.82 0.56 -22.47
C ASN A 368 -5.46 0.27 -23.13
N PRO A 369 -4.52 -0.40 -22.42
CA PRO A 369 -3.21 -0.66 -22.95
C PRO A 369 -3.29 -1.57 -24.18
N ARG A 370 -2.60 -1.17 -25.26
CA ARG A 370 -2.52 -1.94 -26.49
C ARG A 370 -1.18 -2.61 -26.56
N ARG A 371 -1.18 -3.94 -26.50
CA ARG A 371 0.03 -4.74 -26.61
C ARG A 371 0.63 -4.56 -28.01
N THR A 372 1.90 -4.18 -28.07
CA THR A 372 2.69 -4.12 -29.30
C THR A 372 3.52 -5.38 -29.41
N SER A 373 3.77 -5.86 -30.63
CA SER A 373 4.65 -7.01 -30.84
C SER A 373 6.08 -6.65 -30.46
N PHE A 374 6.70 -7.57 -29.71
CA PHE A 374 8.12 -7.48 -29.37
C PHE A 374 8.95 -7.77 -30.61
N LEU A 375 9.98 -6.95 -30.84
CA LEU A 375 10.89 -7.04 -32.00
C LEU A 375 11.98 -8.10 -31.83
N GLY A 376 12.06 -8.73 -30.66
CA GLY A 376 13.12 -9.67 -30.34
C GLY A 376 14.44 -8.97 -30.00
N TYR A 377 15.54 -9.71 -30.08
CA TYR A 377 16.87 -9.27 -29.63
C TYR A 377 17.61 -8.41 -30.66
N ASP A 378 17.16 -8.38 -31.92
CA ASP A 378 17.87 -7.72 -33.02
C ASP A 378 17.79 -6.18 -32.95
N HIS A 379 16.80 -5.64 -32.23
CA HIS A 379 16.56 -4.19 -32.10
C HIS A 379 16.33 -3.80 -30.62
N PRO A 380 17.36 -3.87 -29.76
CA PRO A 380 17.19 -3.70 -28.31
C PRO A 380 16.69 -2.31 -27.89
N GLU A 381 17.11 -1.26 -28.58
CA GLU A 381 16.68 0.12 -28.29
C GLU A 381 15.20 0.33 -28.63
N GLU A 382 14.76 -0.07 -29.83
CA GLU A 382 13.36 -0.01 -30.23
C GLU A 382 12.47 -0.89 -29.34
N GLN A 383 12.98 -2.05 -28.95
CA GLN A 383 12.31 -2.95 -28.00
C GLN A 383 12.14 -2.27 -26.63
N GLN A 384 13.17 -1.60 -26.12
CA GLN A 384 13.10 -0.85 -24.86
C GLN A 384 12.10 0.30 -24.93
N GLU A 385 12.05 1.02 -26.05
CA GLU A 385 11.07 2.08 -26.28
C GLU A 385 9.65 1.53 -26.30
N ARG A 386 9.39 0.44 -27.02
CA ARG A 386 8.07 -0.22 -27.06
C ARG A 386 7.62 -0.71 -25.70
N ILE A 387 8.51 -1.33 -24.92
CA ILE A 387 8.20 -1.77 -23.55
C ILE A 387 7.86 -0.55 -22.67
N SER A 388 8.65 0.52 -22.75
CA SER A 388 8.41 1.75 -21.97
C SER A 388 7.05 2.37 -22.33
N ASN A 389 6.75 2.48 -23.62
CA ASN A 389 5.46 2.99 -24.09
C ASN A 389 4.29 2.10 -23.67
N TYR A 390 4.47 0.78 -23.60
CA TYR A 390 3.45 -0.13 -23.09
C TYR A 390 3.26 -0.01 -21.57
N ALA A 391 4.35 0.19 -20.81
CA ALA A 391 4.29 0.45 -19.38
C ALA A 391 3.54 1.76 -19.07
N TYR A 392 3.77 2.82 -19.86
CA TYR A 392 3.08 4.12 -19.72
C TYR A 392 1.58 4.06 -20.05
N GLN A 393 1.11 2.98 -20.67
CA GLN A 393 -0.31 2.76 -20.96
C GLN A 393 -1.03 1.99 -19.84
N GLN A 394 -0.31 1.44 -18.86
CA GLN A 394 -0.96 0.71 -17.76
C GLN A 394 -1.69 1.69 -16.83
N CYS A 395 -2.83 1.29 -16.26
CA CYS A 395 -3.64 2.17 -15.41
C CYS A 395 -2.92 2.54 -14.11
N GLU A 396 -2.10 1.63 -13.58
CA GLU A 396 -1.36 1.78 -12.34
C GLU A 396 -0.15 2.72 -12.49
N TYR A 397 0.36 2.91 -13.71
CA TYR A 397 1.62 3.60 -13.97
C TYR A 397 1.65 5.01 -13.36
N GLY A 398 0.59 5.80 -13.55
CA GLY A 398 0.50 7.17 -13.03
C GLY A 398 0.57 7.22 -11.51
N ILE A 399 -0.17 6.34 -10.83
CA ILE A 399 -0.17 6.24 -9.36
C ILE A 399 1.19 5.79 -8.84
N LEU A 400 1.74 4.71 -9.40
CA LEU A 400 3.03 4.17 -8.96
C LEU A 400 4.17 5.16 -9.21
N SER A 401 4.12 5.92 -10.31
CA SER A 401 5.08 6.97 -10.60
C SER A 401 4.93 8.17 -9.66
N ALA A 402 3.69 8.54 -9.28
CA ALA A 402 3.44 9.56 -8.27
C ALA A 402 4.01 9.19 -6.90
N ILE A 403 3.89 7.92 -6.53
CA ILE A 403 4.49 7.36 -5.32
C ILE A 403 6.02 7.42 -5.42
N ALA A 404 6.59 7.03 -6.57
CA ALA A 404 8.02 7.02 -6.82
C ALA A 404 8.65 8.43 -6.77
N MET A 405 7.91 9.44 -7.22
CA MET A 405 8.33 10.86 -7.24
C MET A 405 7.94 11.64 -5.97
N ASP A 406 7.34 10.97 -4.97
CA ASP A 406 6.87 11.57 -3.70
C ASP A 406 5.69 12.55 -3.81
N ASP A 407 5.07 12.68 -4.99
CA ASP A 407 3.79 13.39 -5.18
C ASP A 407 2.65 12.73 -4.37
N ILE A 408 2.72 11.41 -4.21
CA ILE A 408 1.97 10.63 -3.20
C ILE A 408 2.96 10.18 -2.12
N SER A 409 2.86 10.77 -0.93
CA SER A 409 3.78 10.52 0.19
C SER A 409 3.21 9.60 1.27
N SER A 410 1.87 9.48 1.34
CA SER A 410 1.20 8.57 2.28
C SER A 410 1.30 7.10 1.85
N GLU A 411 1.39 6.21 2.84
CA GLU A 411 1.27 4.77 2.60
C GLU A 411 -0.20 4.35 2.39
N GLY A 412 -0.40 3.29 1.62
CA GLY A 412 -1.74 2.84 1.24
C GLY A 412 -1.75 1.48 0.57
N VAL A 413 -2.89 1.16 -0.05
CA VAL A 413 -3.12 -0.08 -0.78
C VAL A 413 -3.58 0.23 -2.20
N LEU A 414 -3.14 -0.60 -3.14
CA LEU A 414 -3.57 -0.53 -4.52
C LEU A 414 -4.74 -1.50 -4.72
N ILE A 415 -5.81 -1.03 -5.35
CA ILE A 415 -6.94 -1.85 -5.75
C ILE A 415 -7.01 -1.81 -7.27
N THR A 416 -7.10 -2.98 -7.90
CA THR A 416 -7.10 -3.12 -9.36
C THR A 416 -8.19 -4.10 -9.80
N ARG A 417 -8.64 -3.99 -11.05
CA ARG A 417 -9.48 -5.04 -11.65
C ARG A 417 -8.67 -6.28 -11.96
N TYR A 418 -7.55 -6.09 -12.65
CA TYR A 418 -6.64 -7.17 -13.03
C TYR A 418 -5.39 -7.12 -12.17
N PHE A 419 -4.76 -8.27 -11.90
CA PHE A 419 -3.45 -8.29 -11.25
C PHE A 419 -2.46 -7.36 -11.99
N PRO A 420 -1.65 -6.54 -11.28
CA PRO A 420 -0.76 -5.58 -11.91
C PRO A 420 0.14 -6.22 -12.96
N SER A 421 0.27 -5.56 -14.12
CA SER A 421 1.03 -6.10 -15.24
C SER A 421 2.51 -6.32 -14.87
N PRO A 422 3.12 -7.46 -15.23
CA PRO A 422 4.55 -7.73 -15.03
C PRO A 422 5.48 -6.69 -15.67
N CYS A 423 5.04 -5.96 -16.70
CA CYS A 423 5.85 -4.89 -17.29
C CYS A 423 6.12 -3.72 -16.32
N LEU A 424 5.33 -3.59 -15.25
CA LEU A 424 5.53 -2.58 -14.20
C LEU A 424 6.43 -3.07 -13.05
N LYS A 425 6.96 -4.30 -13.13
CA LYS A 425 7.75 -4.92 -12.06
C LYS A 425 8.86 -4.03 -11.51
N SER A 426 9.64 -3.38 -12.38
CA SER A 426 10.73 -2.48 -11.95
C SER A 426 10.24 -1.26 -11.17
N LEU A 427 9.06 -0.73 -11.53
CA LEU A 427 8.45 0.42 -10.86
C LEU A 427 7.81 0.01 -9.54
N VAL A 428 7.03 -1.07 -9.53
CA VAL A 428 6.34 -1.60 -8.35
C VAL A 428 7.31 -2.00 -7.24
N LEU A 429 8.42 -2.65 -7.61
CA LEU A 429 9.46 -3.07 -6.67
C LEU A 429 10.52 -1.99 -6.39
N SER A 430 10.37 -0.79 -6.97
CA SER A 430 11.27 0.31 -6.68
C SER A 430 11.23 0.64 -5.19
N ARG A 431 12.37 1.08 -4.63
CA ARG A 431 12.50 1.38 -3.20
C ARG A 431 11.44 2.37 -2.70
N ALA A 432 11.08 3.34 -3.53
CA ALA A 432 10.07 4.35 -3.17
C ALA A 432 8.66 3.73 -3.12
N VAL A 433 8.31 2.91 -4.12
CA VAL A 433 6.98 2.30 -4.22
C VAL A 433 6.78 1.17 -3.21
N ALA A 434 7.70 0.22 -3.14
CA ALA A 434 7.59 -0.94 -2.25
C ALA A 434 7.51 -0.55 -0.76
N LYS A 435 8.03 0.62 -0.38
CA LYS A 435 7.87 1.14 0.97
C LYS A 435 6.48 1.72 1.24
N LYS A 436 5.81 2.32 0.26
CA LYS A 436 4.52 3.01 0.45
C LYS A 436 3.30 2.15 0.10
N MET A 437 3.45 1.19 -0.80
CA MET A 437 2.40 0.25 -1.16
C MET A 437 2.45 -0.96 -0.23
N ARG A 438 1.42 -1.15 0.61
CA ARG A 438 1.38 -2.24 1.60
C ARG A 438 0.65 -3.48 1.11
N ALA A 439 -0.31 -3.29 0.21
CA ALA A 439 -1.05 -4.40 -0.36
C ALA A 439 -1.58 -4.09 -1.76
N VAL A 440 -1.85 -5.15 -2.50
CA VAL A 440 -2.56 -5.15 -3.79
C VAL A 440 -3.82 -5.99 -3.64
N PHE A 441 -4.97 -5.46 -4.02
CA PHE A 441 -6.24 -6.16 -4.10
C PHE A 441 -6.67 -6.22 -5.56
N PHE A 442 -7.00 -7.40 -6.08
CA PHE A 442 -7.45 -7.56 -7.46
C PHE A 442 -8.63 -8.53 -7.58
N THR A 443 -9.40 -8.45 -8.67
CA THR A 443 -10.58 -9.31 -8.89
C THR A 443 -10.37 -10.38 -9.97
N GLN A 444 -9.45 -10.16 -10.91
CA GLN A 444 -9.09 -11.13 -11.95
C GLN A 444 -7.58 -11.29 -12.10
N ALA A 445 -7.11 -12.52 -12.26
CA ALA A 445 -5.69 -12.83 -12.38
C ALA A 445 -5.03 -12.20 -13.61
N SER A 446 -5.75 -12.11 -14.72
CA SER A 446 -5.21 -11.60 -15.99
C SER A 446 -6.30 -11.02 -16.87
N ARG A 447 -5.96 -9.93 -17.58
CA ARG A 447 -6.81 -9.39 -18.65
C ARG A 447 -6.89 -10.33 -19.85
N GLU A 448 -5.78 -10.97 -20.20
CA GLU A 448 -5.67 -11.82 -21.38
C GLU A 448 -6.19 -13.24 -21.09
N PHE A 449 -5.96 -13.72 -19.86
CA PHE A 449 -6.16 -15.12 -19.49
C PHE A 449 -7.23 -15.33 -18.41
N GLY A 450 -7.98 -14.28 -18.07
CA GLY A 450 -9.07 -14.34 -17.09
C GLY A 450 -8.58 -14.71 -15.69
N GLN A 451 -8.95 -15.90 -15.22
CA GLN A 451 -8.64 -16.37 -13.87
C GLN A 451 -7.27 -17.07 -13.76
N PHE A 452 -6.50 -17.15 -14.84
CA PHE A 452 -5.23 -17.87 -14.89
C PHE A 452 -4.02 -16.93 -14.92
N PHE A 453 -3.04 -17.19 -14.06
CA PHE A 453 -1.76 -16.46 -14.03
C PHE A 453 -0.82 -16.98 -15.11
N SER A 454 -0.16 -16.04 -15.82
CA SER A 454 1.03 -16.37 -16.60
C SER A 454 2.24 -16.63 -15.70
N GLN A 455 3.32 -17.15 -16.27
CA GLN A 455 4.58 -17.34 -15.52
C GLN A 455 5.17 -16.02 -15.01
N GLU A 456 5.05 -14.94 -15.79
CA GLU A 456 5.53 -13.62 -15.38
C GLU A 456 4.69 -13.07 -14.21
N ASP A 457 3.38 -13.31 -14.21
CA ASP A 457 2.51 -12.93 -13.10
C ASP A 457 2.86 -13.71 -11.82
N ALA A 458 3.08 -15.02 -11.93
CA ALA A 458 3.50 -15.86 -10.80
C ALA A 458 4.85 -15.42 -10.21
N ALA A 459 5.81 -15.04 -11.07
CA ALA A 459 7.08 -14.48 -10.63
C ALA A 459 6.89 -13.14 -9.90
N LEU A 460 6.05 -12.24 -10.43
CA LEU A 460 5.74 -10.97 -9.77
C LEU A 460 5.04 -11.18 -8.43
N LEU A 461 4.13 -12.15 -8.28
CA LEU A 461 3.50 -12.51 -7.00
C LEU A 461 4.53 -12.92 -5.94
N GLY A 462 5.49 -13.77 -6.34
CA GLY A 462 6.59 -14.18 -5.47
C GLY A 462 7.46 -13.00 -5.03
N ASP A 463 7.74 -12.07 -5.93
CA ASP A 463 8.54 -10.88 -5.63
C ASP A 463 7.79 -9.89 -4.71
N LEU A 464 6.51 -9.61 -4.99
CA LEU A 464 5.68 -8.75 -4.13
C LEU A 464 5.69 -9.26 -2.68
N THR A 465 5.50 -10.57 -2.50
CA THR A 465 5.54 -11.22 -1.19
C THR A 465 6.91 -11.06 -0.52
N SER A 466 7.99 -11.25 -1.29
CA SER A 466 9.38 -11.09 -0.80
C SER A 466 9.70 -9.66 -0.37
N PHE A 467 9.07 -8.67 -1.00
CA PHE A 467 9.18 -7.24 -0.67
C PHE A 467 8.21 -6.80 0.45
N GLY A 468 7.45 -7.71 1.05
CA GLY A 468 6.51 -7.41 2.13
C GLY A 468 5.21 -6.75 1.67
N ILE A 469 4.87 -6.85 0.39
CA ILE A 469 3.61 -6.35 -0.17
C ILE A 469 2.61 -7.52 -0.19
N SER A 470 1.54 -7.39 0.60
CA SER A 470 0.51 -8.44 0.65
C SER A 470 -0.35 -8.42 -0.60
N VAL A 471 -0.66 -9.58 -1.17
CA VAL A 471 -1.49 -9.66 -2.37
C VAL A 471 -2.77 -10.42 -2.08
N PHE A 472 -3.91 -9.81 -2.41
CA PHE A 472 -5.24 -10.33 -2.15
C PHE A 472 -6.03 -10.47 -3.43
N HIS A 473 -6.66 -11.63 -3.60
CA HIS A 473 -7.71 -11.83 -4.59
C HIS A 473 -9.06 -11.67 -3.91
N VAL A 474 -9.93 -10.86 -4.51
CA VAL A 474 -11.31 -10.65 -4.06
C VAL A 474 -12.23 -11.33 -5.06
N ASP A 475 -12.82 -12.45 -4.67
CA ASP A 475 -13.81 -13.15 -5.47
C ASP A 475 -15.20 -12.54 -5.22
N GLU A 476 -15.60 -11.65 -6.13
CA GLU A 476 -16.90 -10.97 -6.06
C GLU A 476 -18.09 -11.94 -6.18
N ARG A 477 -17.91 -13.10 -6.82
CA ARG A 477 -18.99 -14.09 -7.02
C ARG A 477 -19.24 -14.88 -5.76
N LYS A 478 -18.18 -15.29 -5.07
CA LYS A 478 -18.26 -16.01 -3.79
C LYS A 478 -18.39 -15.09 -2.58
N SER A 479 -18.15 -13.79 -2.76
CA SER A 479 -17.99 -12.84 -1.65
C SER A 479 -16.93 -13.31 -0.66
N GLU A 480 -15.79 -13.75 -1.20
CA GLU A 480 -14.65 -14.26 -0.44
C GLU A 480 -13.38 -13.48 -0.77
N MET A 481 -12.45 -13.45 0.18
CA MET A 481 -11.15 -12.80 0.00
C MET A 481 -10.05 -13.77 0.39
N PHE A 482 -9.10 -13.91 -0.51
CA PHE A 482 -7.95 -14.80 -0.39
C PHE A 482 -6.68 -13.97 -0.36
N GLN A 483 -5.69 -14.42 0.41
CA GLN A 483 -4.35 -13.85 0.34
C GLN A 483 -3.41 -14.85 -0.33
N TYR A 484 -2.54 -14.37 -1.21
CA TYR A 484 -1.42 -15.17 -1.67
C TYR A 484 -0.44 -15.41 -0.52
N ILE A 485 -0.22 -16.68 -0.20
CA ILE A 485 0.65 -17.13 0.88
C ILE A 485 1.67 -18.12 0.33
N ARG A 486 2.95 -17.83 0.55
CA ARG A 486 4.07 -18.72 0.21
C ARG A 486 4.66 -19.31 1.48
N ARG A 487 4.70 -20.64 1.56
CA ARG A 487 5.27 -21.34 2.72
C ARG A 487 6.80 -21.14 2.78
N PRO A 488 7.42 -21.17 3.98
CA PRO A 488 8.86 -21.03 4.10
C PRO A 488 9.60 -22.14 3.33
N GLY A 489 10.66 -21.76 2.60
CA GLY A 489 11.47 -22.70 1.83
C GLY A 489 10.78 -23.29 0.59
N ARG A 490 9.62 -22.75 0.18
CA ARG A 490 8.93 -23.13 -1.06
C ARG A 490 8.94 -21.98 -2.06
N ASP A 491 9.12 -22.30 -3.34
CA ASP A 491 9.22 -21.29 -4.40
C ASP A 491 7.85 -20.73 -4.82
N ALA A 492 6.80 -21.52 -4.66
CA ALA A 492 5.42 -21.18 -5.00
C ALA A 492 4.49 -21.13 -3.78
N GLY A 493 3.41 -20.36 -3.92
CA GLY A 493 2.36 -20.15 -2.93
C GLY A 493 0.97 -20.31 -3.53
N GLN A 494 -0.06 -20.16 -2.69
CA GLN A 494 -1.46 -20.28 -3.10
C GLN A 494 -2.28 -19.13 -2.52
N PHE A 495 -3.43 -18.85 -3.14
CA PHE A 495 -4.46 -17.98 -2.58
C PHE A 495 -5.24 -18.76 -1.52
N VAL A 496 -5.14 -18.30 -0.27
CA VAL A 496 -5.69 -18.96 0.92
C VAL A 496 -6.74 -18.06 1.58
N PRO A 497 -7.88 -18.58 2.05
CA PRO A 497 -8.86 -17.81 2.80
C PRO A 497 -8.20 -17.08 3.98
N ILE A 498 -8.55 -15.81 4.19
CA ILE A 498 -7.88 -14.96 5.20
C ILE A 498 -7.87 -15.56 6.61
N ASN A 499 -8.95 -16.26 6.97
CA ASN A 499 -9.13 -16.93 8.25
C ASN A 499 -8.35 -18.25 8.40
N ARG A 500 -7.82 -18.82 7.31
CA ARG A 500 -7.08 -20.11 7.29
C ARG A 500 -5.61 -19.97 6.90
N ARG A 501 -5.07 -18.74 6.81
CA ARG A 501 -3.67 -18.47 6.43
C ARG A 501 -2.64 -19.16 7.35
N GLN A 502 -2.84 -19.08 8.66
CA GLN A 502 -1.92 -19.72 9.61
C GLN A 502 -1.98 -21.24 9.50
N GLU A 503 -3.19 -21.78 9.31
CA GLU A 503 -3.39 -23.21 9.06
C GLU A 503 -2.61 -23.68 7.84
N TYR A 504 -2.69 -22.96 6.72
CA TYR A 504 -1.92 -23.28 5.50
C TYR A 504 -0.40 -23.21 5.72
N MET A 505 0.08 -22.21 6.45
CA MET A 505 1.52 -22.02 6.70
C MET A 505 2.15 -23.14 7.50
N ASP A 506 1.43 -23.64 8.52
CA ASP A 506 1.95 -24.61 9.48
C ASP A 506 1.58 -26.06 9.13
N ALA A 507 0.72 -26.27 8.14
CA ALA A 507 0.14 -27.57 7.86
C ALA A 507 1.15 -28.58 7.32
N THR A 508 0.89 -29.84 7.65
CA THR A 508 1.42 -31.01 6.93
C THR A 508 0.56 -31.30 5.72
N PHE A 509 1.19 -31.48 4.56
CA PHE A 509 0.52 -31.55 3.27
C PHE A 509 0.41 -32.99 2.80
N PHE A 510 -0.82 -33.50 2.78
CA PHE A 510 -1.18 -34.70 2.05
C PHE A 510 -1.58 -34.31 0.62
N GLY A 511 -1.33 -35.18 -0.35
CA GLY A 511 -1.77 -34.93 -1.72
C GLY A 511 -2.46 -36.13 -2.32
N VAL A 512 -3.53 -35.89 -3.07
CA VAL A 512 -4.26 -36.95 -3.77
C VAL A 512 -4.10 -36.76 -5.27
N TYR A 513 -3.44 -37.73 -5.89
CA TYR A 513 -3.33 -37.87 -7.33
C TYR A 513 -4.24 -38.98 -7.83
N GLY A 514 -4.83 -38.82 -9.01
CA GLY A 514 -5.66 -39.85 -9.62
C GLY A 514 -6.29 -39.38 -10.92
N SER A 515 -7.14 -40.23 -11.50
CA SER A 515 -7.84 -39.95 -12.74
C SER A 515 -8.80 -38.76 -12.61
N ASN A 516 -8.80 -37.87 -13.60
CA ASN A 516 -9.85 -36.87 -13.76
C ASN A 516 -11.15 -37.44 -14.35
N LEU A 517 -11.11 -38.66 -14.90
CA LEU A 517 -12.27 -39.31 -15.55
C LEU A 517 -12.94 -40.36 -14.66
N VAL A 518 -12.17 -40.96 -13.75
CA VAL A 518 -12.61 -42.06 -12.90
C VAL A 518 -12.43 -41.65 -11.44
N ALA A 519 -13.54 -41.44 -10.74
CA ALA A 519 -13.51 -41.18 -9.29
C ALA A 519 -13.03 -42.41 -8.50
N GLY A 520 -13.36 -43.61 -9.00
CA GLY A 520 -13.17 -44.87 -8.28
C GLY A 520 -14.11 -44.97 -7.06
N ASP A 521 -13.94 -46.03 -6.28
CA ASP A 521 -14.64 -46.24 -5.00
C ASP A 521 -13.65 -46.05 -3.84
N PHE A 522 -13.03 -44.86 -3.79
CA PHE A 522 -11.96 -44.55 -2.82
C PHE A 522 -12.42 -43.59 -1.72
N GLU A 523 -13.65 -43.09 -1.77
CA GLU A 523 -14.13 -42.09 -0.80
C GLU A 523 -14.15 -42.66 0.62
N ALA A 524 -14.70 -43.87 0.80
CA ALA A 524 -14.71 -44.55 2.10
C ALA A 524 -13.29 -44.81 2.63
N GLU A 525 -12.38 -45.24 1.74
CA GLU A 525 -10.99 -45.53 2.09
C GLU A 525 -10.21 -44.27 2.48
N LEU A 526 -10.38 -43.16 1.74
CA LEU A 526 -9.80 -41.87 2.06
C LEU A 526 -10.39 -41.28 3.35
N MET A 527 -11.69 -41.42 3.57
CA MET A 527 -12.34 -41.03 4.82
C MET A 527 -11.74 -41.80 6.01
N GLN A 528 -11.60 -43.12 5.88
CA GLN A 528 -11.01 -43.95 6.93
C GLN A 528 -9.56 -43.54 7.22
N LEU A 529 -8.75 -43.35 6.17
CA LEU A 529 -7.36 -42.95 6.29
C LEU A 529 -7.20 -41.58 6.95
N LEU A 530 -7.84 -40.54 6.42
CA LEU A 530 -7.64 -39.16 6.88
C LEU A 530 -8.28 -38.92 8.25
N ASN A 531 -9.43 -39.51 8.55
CA ASN A 531 -9.99 -39.48 9.90
C ASN A 531 -9.09 -40.24 10.89
N GLY A 532 -8.52 -41.37 10.48
CA GLY A 532 -7.53 -42.10 11.25
C GLY A 532 -6.29 -41.25 11.58
N ILE A 533 -5.73 -40.55 10.59
CA ILE A 533 -4.60 -39.62 10.79
C ILE A 533 -4.97 -38.52 11.78
N LEU A 534 -6.18 -37.96 11.72
CA LEU A 534 -6.66 -36.98 12.71
C LEU A 534 -6.71 -37.56 14.13
N GLN A 535 -6.96 -38.86 14.30
CA GLN A 535 -6.87 -39.51 15.61
C GLN A 535 -5.41 -39.73 16.04
N VAL A 536 -4.56 -40.26 15.16
CA VAL A 536 -3.12 -40.48 15.42
C VAL A 536 -2.43 -39.17 15.79
N LYS A 537 -2.79 -38.08 15.13
CA LYS A 537 -2.29 -36.73 15.40
C LYS A 537 -2.40 -36.34 16.88
N LYS A 538 -3.44 -36.79 17.59
CA LYS A 538 -3.68 -36.43 19.00
C LYS A 538 -2.61 -36.97 19.95
N THR A 539 -1.91 -38.04 19.57
CA THR A 539 -0.92 -38.70 20.43
C THR A 539 0.49 -38.74 19.80
N ALA A 540 0.60 -38.53 18.48
CA ALA A 540 1.87 -38.52 17.77
C ALA A 540 2.79 -37.38 18.24
N LYS A 541 4.09 -37.67 18.33
CA LYS A 541 5.15 -36.72 18.67
C LYS A 541 6.14 -36.59 17.52
N HIS A 542 5.63 -36.36 16.32
CA HIS A 542 6.42 -36.25 15.10
C HIS A 542 6.46 -34.80 14.59
N ALA A 543 7.56 -34.40 13.94
CA ALA A 543 7.71 -33.05 13.41
C ALA A 543 6.67 -32.70 12.32
N LEU A 544 6.24 -33.72 11.57
CA LEU A 544 5.18 -33.65 10.55
C LEU A 544 3.80 -34.10 11.05
N LEU A 545 3.66 -34.58 12.28
CA LEU A 545 2.35 -34.93 12.83
C LEU A 545 2.36 -34.89 14.36
N ASN A 546 1.59 -33.96 14.92
CA ASN A 546 1.39 -33.78 16.35
C ASN A 546 0.11 -32.99 16.59
N GLN A 547 -0.34 -32.91 17.85
CA GLN A 547 -1.62 -32.31 18.22
C GLN A 547 -1.85 -30.90 17.67
N ASP A 548 -0.80 -30.09 17.59
CA ASP A 548 -0.88 -28.68 17.19
C ASP A 548 -0.71 -28.49 15.69
N LYS A 549 -0.24 -29.50 14.95
CA LYS A 549 0.06 -29.39 13.53
C LYS A 549 -1.19 -29.50 12.65
N PRO A 550 -1.61 -28.45 11.93
CA PRO A 550 -2.76 -28.55 11.04
C PRO A 550 -2.47 -29.48 9.85
N LEU A 551 -3.53 -29.89 9.15
CA LEU A 551 -3.43 -30.72 7.96
C LEU A 551 -3.99 -29.95 6.77
N ALA A 552 -3.37 -30.11 5.61
CA ALA A 552 -3.89 -29.66 4.34
C ALA A 552 -3.86 -30.83 3.34
N LEU A 553 -4.82 -30.83 2.42
CA LEU A 553 -4.90 -31.79 1.33
C LEU A 553 -4.87 -31.05 0.00
N VAL A 554 -3.88 -31.36 -0.85
CA VAL A 554 -3.72 -30.74 -2.17
C VAL A 554 -4.10 -31.72 -3.27
N THR A 555 -4.84 -31.24 -4.25
CA THR A 555 -5.11 -31.98 -5.49
C THR A 555 -4.87 -31.07 -6.69
N GLY A 556 -5.11 -31.61 -7.88
CA GLY A 556 -5.14 -30.81 -9.09
C GLY A 556 -6.37 -29.90 -9.26
N GLY A 557 -7.32 -29.94 -8.33
CA GLY A 557 -8.54 -29.14 -8.33
C GLY A 557 -9.58 -29.52 -9.38
N GLY A 558 -9.32 -30.52 -10.21
CA GLY A 558 -10.26 -31.01 -11.23
C GLY A 558 -11.30 -32.01 -10.69
N PRO A 559 -12.11 -32.60 -11.59
CA PRO A 559 -13.12 -33.62 -11.24
C PRO A 559 -12.50 -35.00 -10.95
N GLY A 560 -13.35 -36.00 -10.70
CA GLY A 560 -12.93 -37.39 -10.54
C GLY A 560 -12.25 -37.65 -9.19
N ALA A 561 -11.13 -38.37 -9.19
CA ALA A 561 -10.41 -38.73 -7.97
C ALA A 561 -9.93 -37.51 -7.16
N MET A 562 -9.59 -36.41 -7.86
CA MET A 562 -9.20 -35.15 -7.24
C MET A 562 -10.35 -34.52 -6.44
N GLU A 563 -11.55 -34.51 -7.03
CA GLU A 563 -12.75 -33.98 -6.35
C GLU A 563 -13.10 -34.81 -5.12
N VAL A 564 -13.00 -36.14 -5.19
CA VAL A 564 -13.20 -37.02 -4.03
C VAL A 564 -12.25 -36.63 -2.89
N GLY A 565 -10.95 -36.45 -3.20
CA GLY A 565 -9.96 -36.01 -2.22
C GLY A 565 -10.32 -34.67 -1.56
N ASN A 566 -10.68 -33.65 -2.37
CA ASN A 566 -11.07 -32.34 -1.84
C ASN A 566 -12.36 -32.41 -1.00
N ARG A 567 -13.37 -33.17 -1.43
CA ARG A 567 -14.63 -33.35 -0.71
C ARG A 567 -14.42 -34.00 0.66
N VAL A 568 -13.61 -35.06 0.71
CA VAL A 568 -13.23 -35.73 1.97
C VAL A 568 -12.47 -34.79 2.90
N ALA A 569 -11.53 -33.99 2.36
CA ALA A 569 -10.81 -33.01 3.17
C ALA A 569 -11.76 -32.00 3.82
N CYS A 570 -12.68 -31.41 3.05
CA CYS A 570 -13.66 -30.47 3.57
C CYS A 570 -14.58 -31.11 4.62
N SER A 571 -15.06 -32.34 4.42
CA SER A 571 -15.96 -33.01 5.38
C SER A 571 -15.30 -33.29 6.73
N LEU A 572 -13.96 -33.41 6.76
CA LEU A 572 -13.15 -33.63 7.96
C LEU A 572 -12.57 -32.33 8.55
N GLY A 573 -12.84 -31.16 7.93
CA GLY A 573 -12.29 -29.88 8.34
C GLY A 573 -10.79 -29.71 8.05
N ILE A 574 -10.22 -30.52 7.15
CA ILE A 574 -8.85 -30.39 6.64
C ILE A 574 -8.85 -29.31 5.55
N LEU A 575 -7.83 -28.44 5.51
CA LEU A 575 -7.75 -27.40 4.48
C LEU A 575 -7.62 -28.02 3.08
N SER A 576 -8.63 -27.81 2.25
CA SER A 576 -8.68 -28.36 0.90
C SER A 576 -8.08 -27.39 -0.13
N CYS A 577 -7.04 -27.83 -0.85
CA CYS A 577 -6.27 -27.03 -1.80
C CYS A 577 -6.35 -27.58 -3.22
N GLY A 578 -6.30 -26.69 -4.24
CA GLY A 578 -6.33 -27.07 -5.65
C GLY A 578 -5.35 -26.30 -6.54
N LEU A 579 -4.56 -27.01 -7.34
CA LEU A 579 -3.67 -26.41 -8.35
C LEU A 579 -4.26 -26.57 -9.75
N VAL A 580 -4.96 -25.54 -10.23
CA VAL A 580 -5.83 -25.60 -11.42
C VAL A 580 -5.07 -25.19 -12.69
N VAL A 581 -5.32 -25.87 -13.80
CA VAL A 581 -4.71 -25.59 -15.11
C VAL A 581 -5.77 -25.19 -16.13
N ASP A 582 -5.48 -24.21 -16.99
CA ASP A 582 -6.37 -23.77 -18.07
C ASP A 582 -6.41 -24.73 -19.26
N PHE A 583 -7.07 -25.88 -19.09
CA PHE A 583 -7.29 -26.81 -20.19
C PHE A 583 -8.30 -26.28 -21.24
N GLY A 584 -9.19 -25.35 -20.86
CA GLY A 584 -10.21 -24.80 -21.76
C GLY A 584 -9.64 -24.01 -22.94
N SER A 585 -8.58 -23.22 -22.71
CA SER A 585 -7.94 -22.50 -23.82
C SER A 585 -7.17 -23.41 -24.80
N VAL A 586 -6.93 -24.67 -24.44
CA VAL A 586 -6.24 -25.64 -25.29
C VAL A 586 -7.21 -26.64 -25.92
N SER A 587 -8.30 -27.00 -25.25
CA SER A 587 -9.32 -27.92 -25.77
C SER A 587 -10.00 -27.40 -27.05
N SER A 588 -10.02 -26.08 -27.25
CA SER A 588 -10.52 -25.42 -28.46
C SER A 588 -9.55 -25.48 -29.66
N LYS A 589 -8.31 -25.96 -29.49
CA LYS A 589 -7.34 -26.06 -30.59
C LYS A 589 -7.61 -27.30 -31.48
N PRO A 590 -7.56 -27.17 -32.81
CA PRO A 590 -7.74 -28.32 -33.71
C PRO A 590 -6.75 -29.45 -33.40
N GLY A 591 -7.29 -30.66 -33.18
CA GLY A 591 -6.49 -31.86 -32.88
C GLY A 591 -6.18 -32.10 -31.40
N ALA A 592 -6.61 -31.22 -30.48
CA ALA A 592 -6.47 -31.46 -29.05
C ALA A 592 -7.46 -32.55 -28.57
N THR A 593 -6.94 -33.56 -27.85
CA THR A 593 -7.72 -34.62 -27.20
C THR A 593 -7.82 -34.39 -25.69
N ILE A 594 -8.02 -33.14 -25.28
CA ILE A 594 -8.00 -32.71 -23.88
C ILE A 594 -9.43 -32.41 -23.43
N ASN A 595 -9.86 -33.08 -22.36
CA ASN A 595 -11.12 -32.76 -21.68
C ASN A 595 -10.92 -31.52 -20.82
N GLU A 596 -11.83 -30.56 -20.95
CA GLU A 596 -11.89 -29.40 -20.05
C GLU A 596 -12.07 -29.88 -18.61
N GLN A 597 -11.32 -29.28 -17.68
CA GLN A 597 -11.41 -29.60 -16.26
C GLN A 597 -11.80 -28.33 -15.51
N HIS A 598 -13.08 -28.23 -15.14
CA HIS A 598 -13.52 -27.18 -14.25
C HIS A 598 -13.01 -27.44 -12.83
N GLN A 599 -12.74 -26.35 -12.11
CA GLN A 599 -12.40 -26.43 -10.70
C GLN A 599 -13.59 -27.00 -9.90
N ASN A 600 -13.32 -28.00 -9.06
CA ASN A 600 -14.35 -28.59 -8.21
C ASN A 600 -14.75 -27.64 -7.06
N PRO A 601 -15.97 -27.75 -6.52
CA PRO A 601 -16.50 -26.78 -5.54
C PRO A 601 -15.88 -26.91 -4.14
N TYR A 602 -15.07 -27.94 -3.90
CA TYR A 602 -14.47 -28.24 -2.59
C TYR A 602 -13.05 -27.67 -2.45
N CYS A 603 -12.54 -26.91 -3.42
CA CYS A 603 -11.26 -26.23 -3.30
C CYS A 603 -11.43 -24.92 -2.51
N GLU A 604 -10.84 -24.86 -1.31
CA GLU A 604 -10.89 -23.69 -0.42
C GLU A 604 -9.68 -22.77 -0.60
N ALA A 605 -8.50 -23.34 -0.85
CA ALA A 605 -7.31 -22.61 -1.27
C ALA A 605 -6.91 -23.05 -2.69
N TYR A 606 -6.28 -22.17 -3.47
CA TYR A 606 -5.96 -22.50 -4.85
C TYR A 606 -4.83 -21.69 -5.47
N PHE A 607 -4.30 -22.19 -6.57
CA PHE A 607 -3.53 -21.40 -7.53
C PHE A 607 -3.86 -21.84 -8.95
N THR A 608 -3.68 -20.95 -9.92
CA THR A 608 -4.08 -21.19 -11.31
C THR A 608 -2.90 -21.01 -12.27
N TYR A 609 -2.83 -21.88 -13.27
CA TYR A 609 -1.72 -21.94 -14.23
C TYR A 609 -2.24 -21.94 -15.67
N ARG A 610 -1.47 -21.33 -16.58
CA ARG A 610 -1.64 -21.55 -18.02
C ARG A 610 -1.27 -22.99 -18.39
N ALA A 611 -1.88 -23.53 -19.44
CA ALA A 611 -1.63 -24.91 -19.86
C ALA A 611 -0.20 -25.19 -20.34
N ASP A 612 0.51 -24.19 -20.86
CA ASP A 612 1.93 -24.30 -21.23
C ASP A 612 2.87 -24.29 -20.02
N LYS A 613 2.32 -24.13 -18.81
CA LYS A 613 3.03 -24.18 -17.51
C LYS A 613 2.66 -25.41 -16.69
N LEU A 614 2.38 -26.51 -17.39
CA LEU A 614 1.99 -27.78 -16.79
C LEU A 614 3.09 -28.26 -15.82
N VAL A 615 4.34 -28.34 -16.28
CA VAL A 615 5.48 -28.87 -15.51
C VAL A 615 5.72 -28.06 -14.23
N GLU A 616 5.64 -26.74 -14.31
CA GLU A 616 5.74 -25.84 -13.16
C GLU A 616 4.63 -26.11 -12.13
N ARG A 617 3.39 -26.32 -12.60
CA ARG A 617 2.29 -26.73 -11.72
C ARG A 617 2.59 -28.06 -11.02
N GLN A 618 3.21 -29.02 -11.71
CA GLN A 618 3.60 -30.29 -11.08
C GLN A 618 4.67 -30.13 -10.02
N SER A 619 5.69 -29.27 -10.24
CA SER A 619 6.69 -29.01 -9.19
C SER A 619 6.10 -28.36 -7.94
N ASP A 620 5.02 -27.59 -8.10
CA ASP A 620 4.46 -26.74 -7.05
C ASP A 620 3.57 -27.46 -6.02
N PHE A 621 3.23 -28.74 -6.24
CA PHE A 621 2.45 -29.54 -5.28
C PHE A 621 3.09 -29.61 -3.88
N ASN A 622 4.43 -29.70 -3.81
CA ASN A 622 5.22 -29.60 -2.57
C ASN A 622 4.64 -30.41 -1.39
N LEU A 623 4.36 -31.69 -1.62
CA LEU A 623 3.70 -32.60 -0.67
C LEU A 623 4.67 -33.20 0.33
N ASP A 624 4.19 -33.43 1.55
CA ASP A 624 4.87 -34.25 2.54
C ASP A 624 4.51 -35.74 2.34
N PHE A 625 3.24 -36.02 2.03
CA PHE A 625 2.69 -37.38 1.91
C PHE A 625 1.78 -37.53 0.68
N PRO A 626 2.34 -38.01 -0.46
CA PRO A 626 1.57 -38.29 -1.66
C PRO A 626 0.74 -39.58 -1.54
N ILE A 627 -0.48 -39.52 -2.05
CA ILE A 627 -1.44 -40.63 -2.14
C ILE A 627 -1.88 -40.72 -3.60
N PHE A 628 -1.60 -41.86 -4.22
CA PHE A 628 -1.96 -42.16 -5.59
C PHE A 628 -3.13 -43.12 -5.63
N LEU A 629 -4.22 -42.66 -6.23
CA LEU A 629 -5.36 -43.47 -6.66
C LEU A 629 -5.16 -43.92 -8.11
N TYR A 630 -6.05 -44.77 -8.61
CA TYR A 630 -6.02 -45.18 -10.01
C TYR A 630 -6.09 -43.97 -10.95
N GLY A 631 -5.18 -43.96 -11.93
CA GLY A 631 -4.94 -42.82 -12.79
C GLY A 631 -4.23 -43.16 -14.09
N GLY A 632 -4.23 -42.21 -15.01
CA GLY A 632 -3.58 -42.31 -16.31
C GLY A 632 -2.21 -41.63 -16.35
N ILE A 633 -1.82 -41.17 -17.53
CA ILE A 633 -0.49 -40.61 -17.81
C ILE A 633 -0.15 -39.41 -16.91
N GLY A 634 -1.13 -38.56 -16.60
CA GLY A 634 -0.92 -37.44 -15.68
C GLY A 634 -0.52 -37.91 -14.27
N THR A 635 -1.18 -38.94 -13.76
CA THR A 635 -0.87 -39.56 -12.46
C THR A 635 0.49 -40.25 -12.48
N ASP A 636 0.85 -40.91 -13.60
CA ASP A 636 2.14 -41.56 -13.76
C ASP A 636 3.30 -40.55 -13.80
N PHE A 637 3.07 -39.37 -14.38
CA PHE A 637 4.04 -38.28 -14.39
C PHE A 637 4.30 -37.73 -12.98
N GLU A 638 3.25 -37.49 -12.21
CA GLU A 638 3.36 -37.04 -10.80
C GLU A 638 4.10 -38.09 -9.96
N TYR A 639 3.83 -39.38 -10.17
CA TYR A 639 4.57 -40.45 -9.48
C TYR A 639 6.06 -40.38 -9.78
N ALA A 640 6.42 -40.27 -11.07
CA ALA A 640 7.82 -40.20 -11.47
C ALA A 640 8.51 -38.97 -10.86
N LEU A 641 7.82 -37.84 -10.77
CA LEU A 641 8.34 -36.64 -10.14
C LEU A 641 8.58 -36.86 -8.64
N GLU A 642 7.62 -37.45 -7.92
CA GLU A 642 7.75 -37.75 -6.49
C GLU A 642 8.87 -38.78 -6.19
N GLU A 643 9.08 -39.76 -7.08
CA GLU A 643 10.20 -40.70 -7.01
C GLU A 643 11.54 -39.97 -7.17
N VAL A 644 11.66 -39.11 -8.19
CA VAL A 644 12.87 -38.34 -8.46
C VAL A 644 13.17 -37.37 -7.31
N ARG A 645 12.18 -36.63 -6.80
CA ARG A 645 12.36 -35.64 -5.71
C ARG A 645 12.98 -36.24 -4.46
N ARG A 646 12.57 -37.45 -4.09
CA ARG A 646 13.13 -38.21 -2.96
C ARG A 646 14.51 -38.77 -3.27
N LYS A 647 14.69 -39.32 -4.48
CA LYS A 647 16.02 -39.79 -4.94
C LYS A 647 17.07 -38.68 -4.86
N VAL A 648 16.75 -37.46 -5.27
CA VAL A 648 17.70 -36.33 -5.25
C VAL A 648 17.76 -35.60 -3.90
N GLY A 649 16.97 -36.03 -2.91
CA GLY A 649 16.98 -35.45 -1.56
C GLY A 649 16.33 -34.06 -1.44
N THR A 650 15.53 -33.64 -2.43
CA THR A 650 14.76 -32.37 -2.31
C THR A 650 13.55 -32.50 -1.39
N VAL A 651 13.13 -33.74 -1.11
CA VAL A 651 12.09 -34.11 -0.15
C VAL A 651 12.60 -35.32 0.62
N GLU A 652 12.32 -35.37 1.93
CA GLU A 652 12.62 -36.53 2.77
C GLU A 652 11.96 -37.80 2.24
N ALA A 653 12.52 -38.96 2.60
CA ALA A 653 12.02 -40.27 2.20
C ALA A 653 10.71 -40.66 2.95
N ASN A 654 9.69 -39.81 2.88
CA ASN A 654 8.35 -40.07 3.41
C ASN A 654 7.61 -41.08 2.52
N PRO A 655 6.76 -41.95 3.09
CA PRO A 655 6.02 -42.96 2.33
C PRO A 655 5.09 -42.34 1.30
N VAL A 656 5.06 -42.96 0.12
CA VAL A 656 4.10 -42.68 -0.96
C VAL A 656 3.07 -43.79 -0.96
N ILE A 657 1.80 -43.46 -0.75
CA ILE A 657 0.72 -44.46 -0.72
C ILE A 657 0.22 -44.70 -2.14
N LEU A 658 0.07 -45.97 -2.49
CA LEU A 658 -0.44 -46.46 -3.77
C LEU A 658 -1.70 -47.29 -3.52
N PHE A 659 -2.89 -46.70 -3.65
CA PHE A 659 -4.14 -47.43 -3.50
C PHE A 659 -4.39 -48.35 -4.70
N GLY A 660 -4.61 -49.62 -4.43
CA GLY A 660 -4.91 -50.63 -5.44
C GLY A 660 -4.23 -51.96 -5.19
N THR A 661 -4.32 -52.88 -6.16
CA THR A 661 -3.70 -54.20 -6.03
C THR A 661 -2.20 -54.16 -6.33
N ALA A 662 -1.44 -55.08 -5.72
CA ALA A 662 -0.03 -55.27 -6.05
C ALA A 662 0.18 -55.67 -7.52
N GLU A 663 -0.81 -56.33 -8.14
CA GLU A 663 -0.79 -56.64 -9.57
C GLU A 663 -0.80 -55.36 -10.42
N HIS A 664 -1.78 -54.46 -10.19
CA HIS A 664 -1.89 -53.21 -10.95
C HIS A 664 -0.63 -52.34 -10.86
N TRP A 665 -0.16 -52.08 -9.64
CA TRP A 665 1.05 -51.28 -9.43
C TRP A 665 2.31 -52.03 -9.88
N GLY A 666 2.26 -53.37 -9.82
CA GLY A 666 3.28 -54.26 -10.34
C GLY A 666 3.53 -54.06 -11.84
N GLU A 667 2.45 -54.01 -12.63
CA GLU A 667 2.50 -53.76 -14.07
C GLU A 667 3.04 -52.36 -14.39
N LYS A 668 2.65 -51.35 -13.61
CA LYS A 668 3.12 -49.96 -13.84
C LYS A 668 4.58 -49.72 -13.45
N LEU A 669 5.04 -50.31 -12.35
CA LEU A 669 6.29 -49.88 -11.69
C LEU A 669 7.43 -50.90 -11.80
N SER A 670 7.14 -52.20 -11.63
CA SER A 670 8.21 -53.21 -11.46
C SER A 670 9.08 -53.38 -12.70
N GLY A 671 8.52 -53.25 -13.89
CA GLY A 671 9.27 -53.36 -15.15
C GLY A 671 10.31 -52.24 -15.28
N ARG A 672 9.87 -50.99 -15.02
CA ARG A 672 10.73 -49.80 -15.01
C ARG A 672 11.84 -49.93 -13.97
N PHE A 673 11.48 -50.26 -12.74
CA PHE A 673 12.44 -50.35 -11.64
C PHE A 673 13.50 -51.42 -11.91
N ARG A 674 13.11 -52.65 -12.26
CA ARG A 674 14.06 -53.75 -12.54
C ARG A 674 14.99 -53.45 -13.71
N THR A 675 14.47 -52.83 -14.77
CA THR A 675 15.30 -52.45 -15.92
C THR A 675 16.38 -51.46 -15.51
N ASN A 676 16.03 -50.46 -14.70
CA ASN A 676 16.98 -49.48 -14.17
C ASN A 676 17.97 -50.11 -13.18
N LEU A 677 17.50 -51.02 -12.32
CA LEU A 677 18.34 -51.75 -11.37
C LEU A 677 19.39 -52.60 -12.10
N HIS A 678 18.96 -53.43 -13.06
CA HIS A 678 19.85 -54.32 -13.81
C HIS A 678 20.83 -53.56 -14.73
N SER A 679 20.42 -52.42 -15.29
CA SER A 679 21.30 -51.58 -16.11
C SER A 679 22.21 -50.65 -15.30
N GLY A 680 22.01 -50.56 -13.98
CA GLY A 680 22.80 -49.72 -13.08
C GLY A 680 22.48 -48.22 -13.16
N THR A 681 21.40 -47.80 -13.83
CA THR A 681 21.04 -46.38 -14.00
C THR A 681 20.47 -45.73 -12.74
N ILE A 682 20.13 -46.54 -11.72
CA ILE A 682 19.71 -46.09 -10.38
C ILE A 682 20.73 -46.42 -9.29
N LYS A 683 21.98 -46.72 -9.66
CA LYS A 683 23.04 -47.05 -8.70
C LYS A 683 23.17 -45.97 -7.61
N GLY A 684 23.12 -46.38 -6.34
CA GLY A 684 23.11 -45.49 -5.16
C GLY A 684 21.73 -44.98 -4.75
N SER A 685 20.68 -45.32 -5.49
CA SER A 685 19.28 -44.96 -5.21
C SER A 685 18.34 -46.17 -5.24
N GLU A 686 18.87 -47.38 -5.18
CA GLU A 686 18.11 -48.63 -5.20
C GLU A 686 17.10 -48.70 -4.04
N TRP A 687 17.44 -48.09 -2.91
CA TRP A 687 16.58 -47.95 -1.73
C TRP A 687 15.24 -47.25 -2.01
N ILE A 688 15.09 -46.54 -3.14
CA ILE A 688 13.82 -45.90 -3.51
C ILE A 688 12.67 -46.92 -3.58
N SER A 689 12.96 -48.21 -3.77
CA SER A 689 11.95 -49.27 -3.73
C SER A 689 11.24 -49.43 -2.38
N THR A 690 11.75 -48.81 -1.31
CA THR A 690 11.18 -48.83 0.06
C THR A 690 10.18 -47.70 0.31
N VAL A 691 10.09 -46.74 -0.62
CA VAL A 691 9.28 -45.52 -0.48
C VAL A 691 7.81 -45.71 -0.90
N PRO A 692 7.48 -46.39 -2.02
CA PRO A 692 6.10 -46.60 -2.44
C PRO A 692 5.50 -47.78 -1.69
N TRP A 693 4.30 -47.60 -1.12
CA TRP A 693 3.58 -48.59 -0.35
C TRP A 693 2.23 -48.87 -1.00
N VAL A 694 2.07 -50.08 -1.54
CA VAL A 694 0.80 -50.56 -2.08
C VAL A 694 -0.12 -50.97 -0.93
N VAL A 695 -1.33 -50.43 -0.96
CA VAL A 695 -2.38 -50.63 0.03
C VAL A 695 -3.70 -50.94 -0.67
N SER A 696 -4.47 -51.86 -0.11
CA SER A 696 -5.81 -52.20 -0.59
C SER A 696 -6.91 -51.48 0.18
N THR A 697 -6.61 -50.99 1.40
CA THR A 697 -7.59 -50.31 2.27
C THR A 697 -6.99 -49.08 2.96
N GLY A 698 -7.85 -48.16 3.40
CA GLY A 698 -7.52 -47.00 4.20
C GLY A 698 -6.95 -47.38 5.57
N GLN A 699 -7.33 -48.55 6.11
CA GLN A 699 -6.71 -49.08 7.33
C GLN A 699 -5.23 -49.43 7.11
N GLU A 700 -4.92 -50.15 6.03
CA GLU A 700 -3.52 -50.49 5.71
C GLU A 700 -2.67 -49.22 5.50
N ALA A 701 -3.22 -48.23 4.79
CA ALA A 701 -2.57 -46.94 4.63
C ALA A 701 -2.33 -46.22 5.96
N LEU A 702 -3.31 -46.27 6.87
CA LEU A 702 -3.19 -45.69 8.20
C LEU A 702 -2.11 -46.38 9.04
N GLU A 703 -2.00 -47.71 8.95
CA GLU A 703 -0.94 -48.47 9.65
C GLU A 703 0.46 -48.10 9.12
N VAL A 704 0.62 -47.96 7.79
CA VAL A 704 1.88 -47.50 7.18
C VAL A 704 2.30 -46.14 7.75
N TYR A 705 1.39 -45.17 7.77
CA TYR A 705 1.69 -43.86 8.35
C TYR A 705 1.91 -43.92 9.86
N THR A 706 1.16 -44.73 10.59
CA THR A 706 1.34 -44.91 12.04
C THR A 706 2.73 -45.44 12.35
N HIS A 707 3.19 -46.44 11.60
CA HIS A 707 4.55 -46.94 11.71
C HIS A 707 5.60 -45.89 11.33
N PHE A 708 5.35 -45.07 10.31
CA PHE A 708 6.24 -43.98 9.91
C PHE A 708 6.39 -42.94 11.02
N PHE A 709 5.28 -42.43 11.56
CA PHE A 709 5.29 -41.42 12.62
C PHE A 709 5.89 -41.93 13.93
N ASN A 710 5.87 -43.24 14.15
CA ASN A 710 6.54 -43.90 15.27
C ASN A 710 8.01 -44.25 15.00
N GLY A 711 8.55 -43.97 13.80
CA GLY A 711 9.94 -44.29 13.44
C GLY A 711 10.23 -45.78 13.25
N THR A 712 9.19 -46.58 12.96
CA THR A 712 9.28 -48.05 12.85
C THR A 712 8.99 -48.59 11.45
N LEU A 713 8.73 -47.72 10.48
CA LEU A 713 8.54 -48.08 9.07
C LEU A 713 9.92 -48.26 8.40
N PRO A 714 10.19 -49.37 7.70
CA PRO A 714 11.46 -49.60 7.02
C PRO A 714 11.52 -48.81 5.71
N ILE A 715 11.90 -47.54 5.78
CA ILE A 715 11.91 -46.62 4.64
C ILE A 715 13.19 -45.79 4.56
N GLY A 716 13.69 -45.60 3.34
CA GLY A 716 14.83 -44.73 3.04
C GLY A 716 16.16 -45.45 2.86
N PRO A 717 17.27 -44.70 2.72
CA PRO A 717 18.59 -45.23 2.30
C PRO A 717 19.20 -46.32 3.19
N ASN A 718 18.76 -46.39 4.45
CA ASN A 718 19.31 -47.32 5.43
C ASN A 718 18.65 -48.71 5.37
N TYR A 719 17.64 -48.90 4.52
CA TYR A 719 16.90 -50.15 4.39
C TYR A 719 17.22 -50.84 3.06
N PRO A 720 17.25 -52.19 3.04
CA PRO A 720 17.59 -52.93 1.84
C PRO A 720 16.55 -52.71 0.73
N SER A 721 17.02 -52.62 -0.51
CA SER A 721 16.16 -52.55 -1.69
C SER A 721 15.42 -53.88 -1.91
N ASN A 722 14.38 -53.84 -2.74
CA ASN A 722 13.65 -55.01 -3.22
C ASN A 722 13.55 -55.00 -4.75
N ASP A 723 13.26 -56.15 -5.36
CA ASP A 723 13.20 -56.28 -6.83
C ASP A 723 11.87 -55.83 -7.45
N ARG A 724 10.89 -55.44 -6.62
CA ARG A 724 9.55 -55.01 -7.08
C ARG A 724 9.51 -53.50 -7.36
N GLY A 725 10.36 -52.72 -6.70
CA GLY A 725 10.33 -51.25 -6.76
C GLY A 725 9.28 -50.62 -5.83
N TYR A 726 8.60 -51.40 -4.99
CA TYR A 726 7.62 -50.95 -4.00
C TYR A 726 7.47 -51.98 -2.87
N MET A 727 6.83 -51.56 -1.78
CA MET A 727 6.47 -52.38 -0.62
C MET A 727 4.97 -52.70 -0.66
N VAL A 728 4.56 -53.84 -0.09
CA VAL A 728 3.14 -54.21 0.06
C VAL A 728 2.77 -54.16 1.55
N ALA A 729 1.81 -53.32 1.92
CA ALA A 729 1.47 -53.12 3.32
C ALA A 729 0.98 -54.42 4.00
N ALA A 730 0.09 -55.17 3.34
CA ALA A 730 -0.41 -56.44 3.87
C ALA A 730 0.71 -57.46 4.18
N GLU A 731 1.73 -57.55 3.33
CA GLU A 731 2.89 -58.45 3.55
C GLU A 731 3.72 -58.00 4.75
N PHE A 732 3.95 -56.70 4.89
CA PHE A 732 4.68 -56.13 6.03
C PHE A 732 3.92 -56.30 7.35
N LEU A 733 2.61 -56.06 7.34
CA LEU A 733 1.76 -56.17 8.53
C LEU A 733 1.55 -57.62 8.96
N ALA A 734 1.51 -58.58 8.03
CA ALA A 734 1.44 -60.01 8.36
C ALA A 734 2.77 -60.56 8.92
N GLY A 735 3.90 -59.90 8.66
CA GLY A 735 5.22 -60.27 9.14
C GLY A 735 5.60 -59.70 10.51
N LYS A 736 4.72 -58.89 11.12
CA LYS A 736 4.84 -58.37 12.50
C LYS A 736 3.86 -59.09 13.41
#